data_AF-I4W885-F1
#
_entry.id   AF-I4W885-F1
#
_cell.length_a   1.000
_cell.length_b   1.000
_cell.length_c   1.000
_cell.angle_alpha   90.00
_cell.angle_beta   90.00
_cell.angle_gamma   90.00
#
_symmetry.space_group_name_H-M   'P 1'
#
loop_
_entity.id
_entity.type
_entity.pdbx_description
1 polymer ?
#
loop_
_entity_poly.entity_id
_entity_poly.type
_entity_poly.pdbx_seq_one_letter_code
_entity_poly.pdbx_strand_id
1 'polypeptide(L)'
;MIAGWVLLLVSVSYVGLLFAVAWLGDRRPLYPRQPRLRPFVYALALATYCSSWTFYGAVGTAARDGLAYLPIYLGPILLFVVGFGLMRRLVRVATRRNITSIADFIGARFGKSHGLAALVAVIAVVAIVPYLALQLKAVAMSYAVLRGLPPMPVAVPGLGGDTALWCALLLALFAILFGTRSIDASEHHHGLMLAIGLESLIKLLAFVALAVYAYLHGPSLAETLRLPLQHANQVVQPAFIAQTLLAFCAVFCLPRQFQIGVVECEDSNDLRFARWTIPLYMLIVSVAVLPIVAAGSLLPAVRDGAGDAWVLNLPLAYGNGGMALLAYVGGFSAGTGMVIVAAVALSTMISNDLAMPLLLRIRRLRLEQRSDLSQLLLRVRRCAIVILALMAYAYYRVAADVENLAATGLLSLAAVAQFAPAIVAALYWPGASRRGVMVGLVAGFAVWIYTLLLPAMDHAAPWLHSGPLGVAWLRPQALFGTHGWDPVLHCAFWSLLLNVACLVFVSLRWRSSLEERLHAAMFIDPHAASLGGAGDWRGRVRVADLRTIAVRIIGVRGTQRAFDEYAERRGKPLQPGESADRALIQHTERLLAGAVGAASARRILMGVLSGSGLDIAEAMALMDEASQELRFNRELLSTTLENVSQGISVVDAQMRLVAWNRRYLELFDYPEGMVYVGVPVADLIRWNAERGECGPGEVEAHVAKRIGHMRAGAMHLVQRIRPDGSTIEMRGRALPGGGYVTTYSDVTAYKSAEQALMEANETLEQRVDQRTAELSEALAATARARRTAEAANVSKTRFLAAASHDLLQPLNAARLFTSALRQQPGLDAEASQLAERIDASFRAAEDLLDALLDTSRLDTGSYRPEVGPFALSDLFESLQAQFAVVAEQRGLRLRMVPTRLAVRSDPQLLRRVLQNFISNALRYTRHGSVLLGARRVGAEVRIEVWDSGPGIAEEQRSRIFGEFQRLDRPSPWGEKGLGLGLSICDRIAGMLGHRLGLSSREGHGSCFSITVPRAVAEPQPARLSPGMGTAAQLSLTVLCLDDDAAILDGMRALLQRWGVDCRTARDVAEAERELQRGPVDLILADYHLGDGVDGLQALRELRARGVPLPPTALITADGSSELKQRARAQGYPILHKPVRPAALRALLTALPRRQPSHHDGD
;
A
#
# COMPACT_ATOMS: atom_id res chain seq x y z
N MET A 1 -23.46 -39.75 -33.74
CA MET A 1 -22.26 -38.95 -34.09
C MET A 1 -22.71 -37.58 -34.59
N ILE A 2 -22.03 -36.51 -34.18
CA ILE A 2 -22.35 -35.13 -34.58
C ILE A 2 -21.38 -34.68 -35.68
N ALA A 3 -21.88 -33.98 -36.70
CA ALA A 3 -21.04 -33.47 -37.79
C ALA A 3 -20.05 -32.40 -37.27
N GLY A 4 -18.79 -32.47 -37.73
CA GLY A 4 -17.71 -31.60 -37.23
C GLY A 4 -17.94 -30.10 -37.47
N TRP A 5 -18.62 -29.74 -38.57
CA TRP A 5 -18.97 -28.34 -38.85
C TRP A 5 -20.01 -27.79 -37.87
N VAL A 6 -20.91 -28.62 -37.34
CA VAL A 6 -21.88 -28.23 -36.31
C VAL A 6 -21.17 -27.90 -35.02
N LEU A 7 -20.22 -28.73 -34.59
CA LEU A 7 -19.41 -28.49 -33.39
C LEU A 7 -18.60 -27.19 -33.51
N LEU A 8 -18.01 -26.94 -34.69
CA LEU A 8 -17.27 -25.71 -34.96
C LEU A 8 -18.19 -24.48 -34.96
N LEU A 9 -19.36 -24.56 -35.63
CA LEU A 9 -20.36 -23.49 -35.64
C LEU A 9 -20.81 -23.15 -34.21
N VAL A 10 -21.16 -24.16 -33.41
CA VAL A 10 -21.57 -24.00 -32.01
C VAL A 10 -20.45 -23.35 -31.19
N SER A 11 -19.21 -23.81 -31.34
CA SER A 11 -18.06 -23.27 -30.61
C SER A 11 -17.78 -21.80 -30.96
N VAL A 12 -17.79 -21.45 -32.26
CA VAL A 12 -17.58 -20.08 -32.74
C VAL A 12 -18.74 -19.17 -32.32
N SER A 13 -19.98 -19.65 -32.41
CA SER A 13 -21.18 -18.89 -32.02
C SER A 13 -21.19 -18.63 -30.51
N TYR A 14 -20.80 -19.62 -29.71
CA TYR A 14 -20.66 -19.50 -28.27
C TYR A 14 -19.60 -18.45 -27.87
N VAL A 15 -18.40 -18.53 -28.45
CA VAL A 15 -17.35 -17.54 -28.16
C VAL A 15 -17.74 -16.15 -28.68
N GLY A 16 -18.40 -16.09 -29.85
CA GLY A 16 -18.97 -14.86 -30.39
C GLY A 16 -19.99 -14.22 -29.45
N LEU A 17 -20.85 -15.00 -28.80
CA LEU A 17 -21.78 -14.55 -27.76
C LEU A 17 -21.04 -13.98 -26.56
N LEU A 18 -20.06 -14.70 -25.99
CA LEU A 18 -19.26 -14.21 -24.86
C LEU A 18 -18.55 -12.90 -25.21
N PHE A 19 -18.03 -12.81 -26.44
CA PHE A 19 -17.36 -11.61 -26.93
C PHE A 19 -18.32 -10.44 -27.11
N ALA A 20 -19.52 -10.68 -27.65
CA ALA A 20 -20.56 -9.66 -27.77
C ALA A 20 -20.98 -9.12 -26.39
N VAL A 21 -21.10 -10.01 -25.40
CA VAL A 21 -21.41 -9.64 -24.00
C VAL A 21 -20.29 -8.83 -23.38
N ALA A 22 -19.03 -9.24 -23.56
CA ALA A 22 -17.88 -8.47 -23.08
C ALA A 22 -17.82 -7.08 -23.74
N TRP A 23 -17.95 -7.02 -25.07
CA TRP A 23 -17.95 -5.77 -25.82
C TRP A 23 -19.10 -4.83 -25.42
N LEU A 24 -20.29 -5.38 -25.18
CA LEU A 24 -21.44 -4.60 -24.71
C LEU A 24 -21.22 -4.10 -23.28
N GLY A 25 -20.65 -4.92 -22.40
CA GLY A 25 -20.29 -4.56 -21.04
C GLY A 25 -19.23 -3.45 -20.97
N ASP A 26 -18.25 -3.47 -21.88
CA ASP A 26 -17.22 -2.42 -21.99
C ASP A 26 -17.77 -1.11 -22.56
N ARG A 27 -18.74 -1.17 -23.49
CA ARG A 27 -19.39 0.01 -24.08
C ARG A 27 -20.45 0.63 -23.18
N ARG A 28 -21.16 -0.17 -22.40
CA ARG A 28 -22.22 0.25 -21.49
C ARG A 28 -21.96 -0.39 -20.12
N PRO A 29 -21.34 0.34 -19.17
CA PRO A 29 -21.08 -0.18 -17.82
C PRO A 29 -22.40 -0.30 -17.03
N LEU A 30 -23.18 -1.33 -17.35
CA LEU A 30 -24.45 -1.68 -16.70
C LEU A 30 -24.21 -2.15 -15.27
N TYR A 31 -23.13 -2.90 -15.06
CA TYR A 31 -22.81 -3.59 -13.80
C TYR A 31 -22.24 -2.67 -12.69
N PRO A 32 -21.35 -1.69 -12.96
CA PRO A 32 -20.90 -0.74 -11.93
C PRO A 32 -22.01 0.20 -11.46
N ARG A 33 -22.95 0.51 -12.37
CA ARG A 33 -24.07 1.43 -12.12
C ARG A 33 -25.26 0.78 -11.41
N GLN A 34 -25.31 -0.56 -11.35
CA GLN A 34 -26.39 -1.30 -10.70
C GLN A 34 -25.89 -2.07 -9.45
N PRO A 35 -26.07 -1.50 -8.24
CA PRO A 35 -25.50 -2.07 -7.00
C PRO A 35 -26.05 -3.45 -6.62
N ARG A 36 -27.18 -3.89 -7.21
CA ARG A 36 -27.76 -5.23 -6.97
C ARG A 36 -27.16 -6.32 -7.85
N LEU A 37 -26.83 -6.02 -9.11
CA LEU A 37 -26.18 -6.99 -10.00
C LEU A 37 -24.70 -7.17 -9.65
N ARG A 38 -24.11 -6.15 -9.00
CA ARG A 38 -22.67 -6.12 -8.74
C ARG A 38 -22.14 -7.35 -7.98
N PRO A 39 -22.68 -7.70 -6.81
CA PRO A 39 -22.19 -8.85 -6.06
C PRO A 39 -22.44 -10.19 -6.76
N PHE A 40 -23.48 -10.29 -7.61
CA PHE A 40 -23.83 -11.51 -8.33
C PHE A 40 -22.85 -11.85 -9.45
N VAL A 41 -22.53 -10.90 -10.32
CA VAL A 41 -21.58 -11.18 -11.42
C VAL A 41 -20.19 -11.43 -10.83
N TYR A 42 -19.78 -10.71 -9.79
CA TYR A 42 -18.51 -10.99 -9.09
C TYR A 42 -18.46 -12.42 -8.53
N ALA A 43 -19.52 -12.86 -7.84
CA ALA A 43 -19.60 -14.23 -7.34
C ALA A 43 -19.61 -15.28 -8.47
N LEU A 44 -20.34 -15.04 -9.56
CA LEU A 44 -20.31 -15.94 -10.73
C LEU A 44 -18.93 -15.93 -11.42
N ALA A 45 -18.25 -14.80 -11.49
CA ALA A 45 -16.94 -14.70 -12.09
C ALA A 45 -15.88 -15.47 -11.27
N LEU A 46 -15.96 -15.41 -9.94
CA LEU A 46 -15.14 -16.24 -9.04
C LEU A 46 -15.38 -17.75 -9.26
N ALA A 47 -16.59 -18.15 -9.70
CA ALA A 47 -16.91 -19.54 -10.00
C ALA A 47 -16.15 -20.10 -11.23
N THR A 48 -15.39 -19.27 -11.95
CA THR A 48 -14.40 -19.69 -12.97
C THR A 48 -13.30 -20.60 -12.43
N TYR A 49 -13.20 -20.73 -11.10
CA TYR A 49 -12.48 -21.83 -10.49
C TYR A 49 -12.90 -23.19 -11.08
N CYS A 50 -14.20 -23.38 -11.33
CA CYS A 50 -14.75 -24.55 -12.00
C CYS A 50 -14.36 -24.58 -13.49
N SER A 51 -13.33 -25.36 -13.79
CA SER A 51 -12.78 -25.60 -15.13
C SER A 51 -13.26 -26.92 -15.74
N SER A 52 -12.75 -27.27 -16.94
CA SER A 52 -13.01 -28.59 -17.52
C SER A 52 -12.55 -29.73 -16.64
N TRP A 53 -11.61 -29.51 -15.71
CA TRP A 53 -11.27 -30.51 -14.69
C TRP A 53 -12.44 -30.78 -13.74
N THR A 54 -13.07 -29.76 -13.18
CA THR A 54 -14.25 -29.93 -12.32
C THR A 54 -15.50 -30.41 -13.08
N PHE A 55 -15.53 -30.24 -14.40
CA PHE A 55 -16.67 -30.66 -15.23
C PHE A 55 -16.52 -32.12 -15.68
N TYR A 56 -15.38 -32.47 -16.29
CA TYR A 56 -15.10 -33.81 -16.81
C TYR A 56 -14.31 -34.68 -15.83
N GLY A 57 -13.17 -34.18 -15.35
CA GLY A 57 -12.27 -34.97 -14.51
C GLY A 57 -12.80 -35.26 -13.11
N ALA A 58 -13.68 -34.43 -12.53
CA ALA A 58 -14.33 -34.73 -11.26
C ALA A 58 -15.28 -35.92 -11.38
N VAL A 59 -16.04 -36.01 -12.48
CA VAL A 59 -16.90 -37.16 -12.79
C VAL A 59 -16.03 -38.40 -13.03
N GLY A 60 -14.94 -38.28 -13.78
CA GLY A 60 -14.01 -39.40 -14.00
C GLY A 60 -13.30 -39.87 -12.73
N THR A 61 -12.92 -38.95 -11.83
CA THR A 61 -12.35 -39.28 -10.52
C THR A 61 -13.40 -39.96 -9.64
N ALA A 62 -14.64 -39.48 -9.64
CA ALA A 62 -15.72 -40.11 -8.89
C ALA A 62 -16.09 -41.50 -9.42
N ALA A 63 -15.99 -41.71 -10.72
CA ALA A 63 -16.19 -43.01 -11.36
C ALA A 63 -15.12 -44.04 -10.98
N ARG A 64 -13.85 -43.61 -10.80
CA ARG A 64 -12.72 -44.48 -10.45
C ARG A 64 -12.57 -44.68 -8.94
N ASP A 65 -12.61 -43.59 -8.19
CA ASP A 65 -12.15 -43.48 -6.80
C ASP A 65 -13.26 -42.94 -5.85
N GLY A 66 -14.52 -43.00 -6.27
CA GLY A 66 -15.68 -42.69 -5.43
C GLY A 66 -15.69 -41.24 -4.93
N LEU A 67 -15.36 -41.03 -3.64
CA LEU A 67 -15.42 -39.70 -2.99
C LEU A 67 -14.15 -38.86 -3.16
N ALA A 68 -13.10 -39.38 -3.81
CA ALA A 68 -11.83 -38.67 -4.02
C ALA A 68 -11.93 -37.40 -4.87
N TYR A 69 -13.07 -37.15 -5.52
CA TYR A 69 -13.33 -35.92 -6.28
C TYR A 69 -13.71 -34.72 -5.40
N LEU A 70 -14.20 -34.93 -4.17
CA LEU A 70 -14.68 -33.87 -3.28
C LEU A 70 -13.64 -32.81 -2.85
N PRO A 71 -12.35 -33.15 -2.60
CA PRO A 71 -11.34 -32.19 -2.14
C PRO A 71 -11.25 -30.92 -2.97
N ILE A 72 -11.43 -31.01 -4.30
CA ILE A 72 -11.34 -29.87 -5.21
C ILE A 72 -12.42 -28.80 -4.95
N TYR A 73 -13.57 -29.21 -4.41
CA TYR A 73 -14.69 -28.33 -4.04
C TYR A 73 -14.64 -27.93 -2.56
N LEU A 74 -14.23 -28.85 -1.68
CA LEU A 74 -14.13 -28.60 -0.24
C LEU A 74 -13.09 -27.53 0.11
N GLY A 75 -11.95 -27.49 -0.59
CA GLY A 75 -10.91 -26.48 -0.38
C GLY A 75 -11.43 -25.04 -0.51
N PRO A 76 -12.05 -24.68 -1.66
CA PRO A 76 -12.71 -23.38 -1.83
C PRO A 76 -13.82 -23.10 -0.80
N ILE A 77 -14.65 -24.09 -0.48
CA ILE A 77 -15.70 -23.96 0.55
C ILE A 77 -15.06 -23.57 1.89
N LEU A 78 -13.99 -24.27 2.30
CA LEU A 78 -13.28 -24.01 3.54
C LEU A 78 -12.68 -22.60 3.58
N LEU A 79 -12.12 -22.12 2.46
CA LEU A 79 -11.59 -20.76 2.36
C LEU A 79 -12.67 -19.69 2.54
N PHE A 80 -13.82 -19.83 1.88
CA PHE A 80 -14.88 -18.81 1.96
C PHE A 80 -15.68 -18.88 3.27
N VAL A 81 -15.84 -20.05 3.88
CA VAL A 81 -16.57 -20.19 5.15
C VAL A 81 -15.69 -19.85 6.35
N VAL A 82 -14.51 -20.48 6.43
CA VAL A 82 -13.58 -20.42 7.59
C VAL A 82 -12.42 -19.46 7.32
N GLY A 83 -11.76 -19.59 6.16
CA GLY A 83 -10.60 -18.78 5.78
C GLY A 83 -10.90 -17.33 5.33
N PHE A 84 -12.15 -16.87 5.47
CA PHE A 84 -12.63 -15.60 4.90
C PHE A 84 -11.80 -14.38 5.32
N GLY A 85 -11.24 -14.41 6.54
CA GLY A 85 -10.37 -13.35 7.05
C GLY A 85 -9.14 -13.10 6.17
N LEU A 86 -8.56 -14.17 5.59
CA LEU A 86 -7.44 -14.09 4.66
C LEU A 86 -7.84 -13.32 3.39
N MET A 87 -8.94 -13.73 2.74
CA MET A 87 -9.43 -13.08 1.52
C MET A 87 -9.77 -11.61 1.74
N ARG A 88 -10.46 -11.31 2.85
CA ARG A 88 -10.81 -9.93 3.20
C ARG A 88 -9.58 -9.04 3.40
N ARG A 89 -8.50 -9.56 4.00
CA ARG A 89 -7.24 -8.82 4.15
C ARG A 89 -6.53 -8.67 2.82
N LEU A 90 -6.46 -9.74 2.02
CA LEU A 90 -5.81 -9.77 0.71
C LEU A 90 -6.40 -8.70 -0.22
N VAL A 91 -7.74 -8.70 -0.41
CA VAL A 91 -8.47 -7.71 -1.21
C VAL A 91 -8.22 -6.30 -0.69
N ARG A 92 -8.37 -6.08 0.63
CA ARG A 92 -8.17 -4.75 1.22
C ARG A 92 -6.77 -4.19 0.97
N VAL A 93 -5.74 -5.02 1.10
CA VAL A 93 -4.36 -4.61 0.85
C VAL A 93 -4.14 -4.34 -0.63
N ALA A 94 -4.63 -5.23 -1.51
CA ALA A 94 -4.49 -5.09 -2.95
C ALA A 94 -5.15 -3.80 -3.47
N THR A 95 -6.41 -3.54 -3.10
CA THR A 95 -7.14 -2.33 -3.51
C THR A 95 -6.46 -1.05 -2.99
N ARG A 96 -5.91 -1.05 -1.77
CA ARG A 96 -5.22 0.12 -1.20
C ARG A 96 -3.85 0.38 -1.82
N ARG A 97 -3.20 -0.65 -2.36
CA ARG A 97 -1.82 -0.60 -2.88
C ARG A 97 -1.76 -0.64 -4.41
N ASN A 98 -2.90 -0.70 -5.09
CA ASN A 98 -3.02 -0.84 -6.54
C ASN A 98 -2.20 -2.02 -7.07
N ILE A 99 -2.33 -3.16 -6.39
CA ILE A 99 -1.64 -4.39 -6.79
C ILE A 99 -2.27 -4.91 -8.07
N THR A 100 -1.44 -5.20 -9.06
CA THR A 100 -1.88 -5.64 -10.40
C THR A 100 -1.70 -7.14 -10.65
N SER A 101 -0.86 -7.82 -9.87
CA SER A 101 -0.59 -9.26 -10.01
C SER A 101 -0.21 -9.89 -8.67
N ILE A 102 -0.18 -11.22 -8.59
CA ILE A 102 0.34 -11.94 -7.41
C ILE A 102 1.85 -11.71 -7.21
N ALA A 103 2.61 -11.54 -8.31
CA ALA A 103 4.03 -11.23 -8.26
C ALA A 103 4.29 -9.83 -7.70
N ASP A 104 3.48 -8.86 -8.14
CA ASP A 104 3.46 -7.50 -7.61
C ASP A 104 3.04 -7.48 -6.12
N PHE A 105 2.04 -8.28 -5.73
CA PHE A 105 1.62 -8.40 -4.32
C PHE A 105 2.79 -8.80 -3.41
N ILE A 106 3.48 -9.88 -3.76
CA ILE A 106 4.62 -10.41 -3.00
C ILE A 106 5.78 -9.41 -3.07
N GLY A 107 6.11 -8.88 -4.25
CA GLY A 107 7.19 -7.90 -4.44
C GLY A 107 6.98 -6.62 -3.63
N ALA A 108 5.77 -6.06 -3.63
CA ALA A 108 5.43 -4.79 -2.97
C ALA A 108 5.57 -4.84 -1.44
N ARG A 109 5.39 -6.02 -0.83
CA ARG A 109 5.56 -6.22 0.61
C ARG A 109 7.03 -6.19 1.06
N PHE A 110 7.96 -6.60 0.19
CA PHE A 110 9.37 -6.82 0.53
C PHE A 110 10.29 -5.81 -0.19
N GLY A 111 9.93 -4.52 -0.16
CA GLY A 111 10.74 -3.43 -0.72
C GLY A 111 10.70 -3.34 -2.26
N LYS A 112 9.60 -3.77 -2.89
CA LYS A 112 9.39 -3.68 -4.35
C LYS A 112 10.52 -4.31 -5.17
N SER A 113 11.03 -5.44 -4.69
CA SER A 113 12.15 -6.13 -5.34
C SER A 113 11.73 -6.73 -6.68
N HIS A 114 12.24 -6.16 -7.77
CA HIS A 114 12.05 -6.70 -9.13
C HIS A 114 12.49 -8.16 -9.25
N GLY A 115 13.57 -8.56 -8.57
CA GLY A 115 14.04 -9.94 -8.59
C GLY A 115 13.06 -10.93 -7.95
N LEU A 116 12.40 -10.55 -6.86
CA LEU A 116 11.39 -11.41 -6.22
C LEU A 116 10.12 -11.51 -7.07
N ALA A 117 9.64 -10.39 -7.62
CA ALA A 117 8.49 -10.38 -8.53
C ALA A 117 8.77 -11.22 -9.79
N ALA A 118 9.93 -11.07 -10.41
CA ALA A 118 10.35 -11.88 -11.55
C ALA A 118 10.41 -13.38 -11.22
N LEU A 119 10.95 -13.75 -10.04
CA LEU A 119 10.97 -15.14 -9.58
C LEU A 119 9.54 -15.72 -9.46
N VAL A 120 8.64 -14.99 -8.81
CA VAL A 120 7.23 -15.41 -8.67
C VAL A 120 6.58 -15.54 -10.04
N ALA A 121 6.85 -14.62 -10.96
CA ALA A 121 6.33 -14.67 -12.32
C ALA A 121 6.80 -15.91 -13.11
N VAL A 122 8.09 -16.24 -13.02
CA VAL A 122 8.65 -17.45 -13.67
C VAL A 122 8.04 -18.72 -13.08
N ILE A 123 7.98 -18.83 -11.75
CA ILE A 123 7.36 -19.98 -11.07
C ILE A 123 5.90 -20.12 -11.51
N ALA A 124 5.15 -19.02 -11.57
CA ALA A 124 3.74 -19.03 -11.95
C ALA A 124 3.51 -19.47 -13.40
N VAL A 125 4.40 -19.09 -14.34
CA VAL A 125 4.35 -19.57 -15.73
C VAL A 125 4.56 -21.08 -15.78
N VAL A 126 5.65 -21.58 -15.18
CA VAL A 126 5.97 -23.02 -15.18
C VAL A 126 4.86 -23.83 -14.51
N ALA A 127 4.30 -23.33 -13.41
CA ALA A 127 3.25 -24.00 -12.66
C ALA A 127 1.92 -24.12 -13.42
N ILE A 128 1.59 -23.18 -14.30
CA ILE A 128 0.29 -23.11 -15.00
C ILE A 128 0.31 -23.77 -16.37
N VAL A 129 1.48 -23.92 -17.00
CA VAL A 129 1.60 -24.58 -18.32
C VAL A 129 0.96 -26.00 -18.33
N PRO A 130 1.21 -26.90 -17.36
CA PRO A 130 0.54 -28.20 -17.30
C PRO A 130 -0.99 -28.07 -17.19
N TYR A 131 -1.45 -27.07 -16.45
CA TYR A 131 -2.87 -26.80 -16.26
C TYR A 131 -3.57 -26.24 -17.50
N LEU A 132 -2.87 -25.47 -18.33
CA LEU A 132 -3.34 -25.03 -19.65
C LEU A 132 -3.39 -26.21 -20.63
N ALA A 133 -2.36 -27.05 -20.63
CA ALA A 133 -2.29 -28.27 -21.44
C ALA A 133 -3.45 -29.23 -21.12
N LEU A 134 -3.81 -29.33 -19.84
CA LEU A 134 -4.99 -30.06 -19.38
C LEU A 134 -6.29 -29.57 -20.03
N GLN A 135 -6.47 -28.25 -20.18
CA GLN A 135 -7.69 -27.72 -20.83
C GLN A 135 -7.70 -28.03 -22.33
N LEU A 136 -6.54 -27.97 -22.99
CA LEU A 136 -6.41 -28.38 -24.39
C LEU A 136 -6.79 -29.86 -24.56
N LYS A 137 -6.30 -30.74 -23.67
CA LYS A 137 -6.67 -32.16 -23.65
C LYS A 137 -8.18 -32.35 -23.49
N ALA A 138 -8.81 -31.63 -22.57
CA ALA A 138 -10.26 -31.73 -22.33
C ALA A 138 -11.10 -31.31 -23.55
N VAL A 139 -10.72 -30.23 -24.24
CA VAL A 139 -11.40 -29.76 -25.46
C VAL A 139 -11.16 -30.71 -26.63
N ALA A 140 -9.94 -31.20 -26.80
CA ALA A 140 -9.63 -32.18 -27.85
C ALA A 140 -10.38 -33.51 -27.63
N MET A 141 -10.45 -33.98 -26.38
CA MET A 141 -11.20 -35.16 -25.98
C MET A 141 -12.69 -35.00 -26.29
N SER A 142 -13.31 -33.87 -25.91
CA SER A 142 -14.74 -33.68 -26.11
C SER A 142 -15.12 -33.64 -27.59
N TYR A 143 -14.26 -33.06 -28.43
CA TYR A 143 -14.42 -33.08 -29.88
C TYR A 143 -14.30 -34.50 -30.46
N ALA A 144 -13.31 -35.28 -30.03
CA ALA A 144 -13.09 -36.65 -30.51
C ALA A 144 -14.28 -37.57 -30.18
N VAL A 145 -14.80 -37.50 -28.96
CA VAL A 145 -15.93 -38.30 -28.48
C VAL A 145 -17.20 -38.05 -29.30
N LEU A 146 -17.55 -36.79 -29.58
CA LEU A 146 -18.78 -36.44 -30.32
C LEU A 146 -18.72 -36.81 -31.80
N ARG A 147 -17.51 -36.83 -32.37
CA ARG A 147 -17.23 -37.30 -33.73
C ARG A 147 -17.20 -38.83 -33.81
N GLY A 148 -17.10 -39.52 -32.66
CA GLY A 148 -16.86 -40.95 -32.57
C GLY A 148 -15.55 -41.36 -33.25
N LEU A 149 -14.56 -40.48 -33.22
CA LEU A 149 -13.19 -40.81 -33.59
C LEU A 149 -12.61 -41.70 -32.47
N PRO A 150 -11.88 -42.78 -32.79
CA PRO A 150 -11.14 -43.51 -31.77
C PRO A 150 -10.18 -42.55 -31.05
N PRO A 151 -9.88 -42.77 -29.76
CA PRO A 151 -8.87 -41.98 -29.06
C PRO A 151 -7.57 -42.07 -29.87
N MET A 152 -7.19 -40.96 -30.52
CA MET A 152 -6.05 -40.94 -31.42
C MET A 152 -4.77 -41.23 -30.61
N PRO A 153 -3.96 -42.23 -30.98
CA PRO A 153 -2.60 -42.30 -30.47
C PRO A 153 -1.84 -41.06 -30.94
N VAL A 154 -0.86 -40.63 -30.14
CA VAL A 154 0.00 -39.44 -30.30
C VAL A 154 0.94 -39.56 -31.52
N ALA A 155 0.62 -40.39 -32.52
CA ALA A 155 1.35 -40.47 -33.77
C ALA A 155 1.18 -39.16 -34.55
N VAL A 156 2.28 -38.66 -35.13
CA VAL A 156 2.39 -37.38 -35.84
C VAL A 156 1.32 -37.28 -36.94
N PRO A 157 0.23 -36.51 -36.75
CA PRO A 157 -0.60 -36.13 -37.88
C PRO A 157 0.18 -35.07 -38.67
N GLY A 158 -0.01 -34.98 -39.98
CA GLY A 158 0.41 -33.78 -40.71
C GLY A 158 -0.16 -32.51 -40.08
N LEU A 159 0.42 -31.34 -40.35
CA LEU A 159 0.00 -30.02 -39.79
C LEU A 159 -1.52 -29.73 -39.86
N GLY A 160 -2.25 -30.38 -40.80
CA GLY A 160 -3.71 -30.26 -40.92
C GLY A 160 -4.55 -31.17 -40.02
N GLY A 161 -3.97 -32.17 -39.35
CA GLY A 161 -4.69 -33.18 -38.57
C GLY A 161 -4.60 -33.05 -37.04
N ASP A 162 -3.70 -32.21 -36.52
CA ASP A 162 -3.54 -32.03 -35.07
C ASP A 162 -4.57 -31.03 -34.51
N THR A 163 -5.70 -31.58 -34.05
CA THR A 163 -6.79 -30.80 -33.47
C THR A 163 -6.37 -30.01 -32.24
N ALA A 164 -5.40 -30.50 -31.45
CA ALA A 164 -4.94 -29.83 -30.25
C ALA A 164 -4.13 -28.55 -30.56
N LEU A 165 -3.31 -28.56 -31.62
CA LEU A 165 -2.60 -27.36 -32.08
C LEU A 165 -3.58 -26.27 -32.53
N TRP A 166 -4.57 -26.63 -33.35
CA TRP A 166 -5.59 -25.68 -33.82
C TRP A 166 -6.44 -25.14 -32.66
N CYS A 167 -6.79 -25.98 -31.68
CA CYS A 167 -7.45 -25.54 -30.46
C CYS A 167 -6.57 -24.54 -29.68
N ALA A 168 -5.27 -24.80 -29.52
CA ALA A 168 -4.36 -23.89 -28.82
C ALA A 168 -4.24 -22.53 -29.52
N LEU A 169 -4.09 -22.51 -30.85
CA LEU A 169 -4.02 -21.28 -31.63
C LEU A 169 -5.34 -20.50 -31.60
N LEU A 170 -6.48 -21.19 -31.69
CA LEU A 170 -7.80 -20.56 -31.61
C LEU A 170 -8.04 -19.94 -30.23
N LEU A 171 -7.68 -20.64 -29.15
CA LEU A 171 -7.77 -20.11 -27.79
C LEU A 171 -6.80 -18.95 -27.55
N ALA A 172 -5.61 -18.98 -28.13
CA ALA A 172 -4.66 -17.87 -28.10
C ALA A 172 -5.22 -16.63 -28.81
N LEU A 173 -5.81 -16.82 -30.00
CA LEU A 173 -6.48 -15.75 -30.75
C LEU A 173 -7.60 -15.12 -29.92
N PHE A 174 -8.45 -15.94 -29.30
CA PHE A 174 -9.50 -15.43 -28.41
C PHE A 174 -8.92 -14.71 -27.19
N ALA A 175 -7.91 -15.27 -26.51
CA ALA A 175 -7.26 -14.58 -25.40
C ALA A 175 -6.66 -13.22 -25.80
N ILE A 176 -6.08 -13.11 -27.00
CA ILE A 176 -5.59 -11.84 -27.56
C ILE A 176 -6.74 -10.85 -27.79
N LEU A 177 -7.84 -11.33 -28.39
CA LEU A 177 -9.03 -10.53 -28.71
C LEU A 177 -9.73 -10.01 -27.44
N PHE A 178 -9.72 -10.76 -26.34
CA PHE A 178 -10.29 -10.34 -25.06
C PHE A 178 -9.33 -9.50 -24.21
N GLY A 179 -8.05 -9.88 -24.09
CA GLY A 179 -7.15 -9.35 -23.06
C GLY A 179 -6.12 -8.29 -23.49
N THR A 180 -5.98 -8.00 -24.79
CA THR A 180 -4.98 -7.02 -25.28
C THR A 180 -5.62 -5.84 -26.01
N ARG A 181 -6.83 -5.47 -25.58
CA ARG A 181 -7.63 -4.36 -26.13
C ARG A 181 -7.37 -3.01 -25.46
N SER A 182 -7.03 -2.99 -24.18
CA SER A 182 -6.62 -1.81 -23.43
C SER A 182 -5.19 -1.98 -22.91
N ILE A 183 -4.46 -0.87 -22.88
CA ILE A 183 -3.07 -0.81 -22.39
C ILE A 183 -3.05 -0.84 -20.86
N ASP A 184 -4.07 -0.24 -20.27
CA ASP A 184 -4.19 0.01 -18.84
C ASP A 184 -4.49 -1.28 -18.08
N ALA A 185 -3.46 -1.83 -17.42
CA ALA A 185 -3.62 -3.01 -16.55
C ALA A 185 -4.33 -2.69 -15.22
N SER A 186 -4.64 -1.40 -14.96
CA SER A 186 -5.34 -0.95 -13.75
C SER A 186 -6.83 -0.66 -13.97
N GLU A 187 -7.29 -0.61 -15.23
CA GLU A 187 -8.71 -0.54 -15.54
C GLU A 187 -9.35 -1.91 -15.25
N HIS A 188 -10.41 -1.90 -14.44
CA HIS A 188 -11.18 -3.11 -14.16
C HIS A 188 -11.87 -3.54 -15.45
N HIS A 189 -11.73 -4.82 -15.80
CA HIS A 189 -12.28 -5.36 -17.05
C HIS A 189 -13.75 -5.72 -16.88
N HIS A 190 -14.62 -4.71 -16.83
CA HIS A 190 -16.04 -4.88 -16.57
C HIS A 190 -16.72 -5.83 -17.59
N GLY A 191 -16.41 -5.71 -18.88
CA GLY A 191 -16.93 -6.60 -19.91
C GLY A 191 -16.42 -8.03 -19.76
N LEU A 192 -15.14 -8.20 -19.43
CA LEU A 192 -14.54 -9.51 -19.18
C LEU A 192 -15.21 -10.20 -17.98
N MET A 193 -15.39 -9.49 -16.86
CA MET A 193 -16.08 -10.02 -15.67
C MET A 193 -17.52 -10.45 -15.97
N LEU A 194 -18.25 -9.68 -16.78
CA LEU A 194 -19.60 -10.04 -17.20
C LEU A 194 -19.63 -11.30 -18.08
N ALA A 195 -18.73 -11.39 -19.06
CA ALA A 195 -18.63 -12.56 -19.93
C ALA A 195 -18.28 -13.83 -19.14
N ILE A 196 -17.32 -13.73 -18.22
CA ILE A 196 -16.92 -14.83 -17.33
C ILE A 196 -18.05 -15.24 -16.37
N GLY A 197 -18.82 -14.27 -15.86
CA GLY A 197 -19.99 -14.55 -15.04
C GLY A 197 -21.08 -15.31 -15.81
N LEU A 198 -21.38 -14.88 -17.04
CA LEU A 198 -22.31 -15.57 -17.93
C LEU A 198 -21.82 -16.97 -18.29
N GLU A 199 -20.53 -17.10 -18.60
CA GLU A 199 -19.87 -18.37 -18.88
C GLU A 199 -20.06 -19.35 -17.70
N SER A 200 -19.79 -18.92 -16.47
CA SER A 200 -19.96 -19.74 -15.27
C SER A 200 -21.42 -20.11 -14.97
N LEU A 201 -22.37 -19.25 -15.34
CA LEU A 201 -23.80 -19.56 -15.27
C LEU A 201 -24.19 -20.64 -16.30
N ILE A 202 -23.72 -20.53 -17.55
CA ILE A 202 -23.99 -21.51 -18.60
C ILE A 202 -23.44 -22.89 -18.20
N LYS A 203 -22.22 -22.95 -17.63
CA LYS A 203 -21.65 -24.19 -17.09
C LYS A 203 -22.55 -24.83 -16.04
N LEU A 204 -22.99 -24.04 -15.07
CA LEU A 204 -23.83 -24.53 -13.98
C LEU A 204 -25.15 -25.09 -14.51
N LEU A 205 -25.82 -24.35 -15.41
CA LEU A 205 -27.08 -24.79 -16.00
C LEU A 205 -26.91 -26.06 -16.84
N ALA A 206 -25.86 -26.15 -17.65
CA ALA A 206 -25.57 -27.35 -18.45
C ALA A 206 -25.28 -28.56 -17.55
N PHE A 207 -24.50 -28.38 -16.48
CA PHE A 207 -24.15 -29.46 -15.57
C PHE A 207 -25.34 -29.94 -14.74
N VAL A 208 -26.16 -29.01 -14.23
CA VAL A 208 -27.40 -29.35 -13.50
C VAL A 208 -28.41 -30.02 -14.43
N ALA A 209 -28.59 -29.52 -15.66
CA ALA A 209 -29.47 -30.16 -16.63
C ALA A 209 -29.05 -31.60 -16.93
N LEU A 210 -27.73 -31.84 -17.07
CA LEU A 210 -27.20 -33.18 -17.26
C LEU A 210 -27.38 -34.07 -16.03
N ALA A 211 -27.19 -33.54 -14.82
CA ALA A 211 -27.40 -34.26 -13.58
C ALA A 211 -28.87 -34.65 -13.37
N VAL A 212 -29.81 -33.74 -13.67
CA VAL A 212 -31.25 -34.02 -13.67
C VAL A 212 -31.58 -35.07 -14.74
N TYR A 213 -31.05 -34.94 -15.94
CA TYR A 213 -31.21 -35.93 -17.01
C TYR A 213 -30.71 -37.31 -16.58
N ALA A 214 -29.52 -37.38 -15.97
CA ALA A 214 -28.94 -38.62 -15.45
C ALA A 214 -29.77 -39.20 -14.30
N TYR A 215 -30.31 -38.37 -13.41
CA TYR A 215 -31.21 -38.83 -12.35
C TYR A 215 -32.52 -39.42 -12.90
N LEU A 216 -33.09 -38.81 -13.94
CA LEU A 216 -34.33 -39.28 -14.56
C LEU A 216 -34.17 -40.61 -15.33
N HIS A 217 -32.98 -40.88 -15.88
CA HIS A 217 -32.70 -42.10 -16.65
C HIS A 217 -31.87 -43.14 -15.88
N GLY A 218 -31.41 -42.77 -14.69
CA GLY A 218 -30.49 -43.53 -13.85
C GLY A 218 -31.18 -44.29 -12.72
N PRO A 219 -30.40 -44.82 -11.77
CA PRO A 219 -30.93 -45.61 -10.66
C PRO A 219 -31.69 -44.75 -9.65
N SER A 220 -32.39 -45.39 -8.71
CA SER A 220 -33.11 -44.71 -7.65
C SER A 220 -32.18 -43.84 -6.77
N LEU A 221 -32.73 -42.85 -6.05
CA LEU A 221 -31.95 -42.00 -5.15
C LEU A 221 -31.15 -42.82 -4.11
N ALA A 222 -31.74 -43.90 -3.60
CA ALA A 222 -31.10 -44.78 -2.62
C ALA A 222 -29.86 -45.49 -3.20
N GLU A 223 -29.93 -45.92 -4.46
CA GLU A 223 -28.80 -46.55 -5.16
C GLU A 223 -27.73 -45.54 -5.56
N THR A 224 -28.14 -44.35 -5.99
CA THR A 224 -27.24 -43.23 -6.31
C THR A 224 -26.38 -42.84 -5.09
N LEU A 225 -26.96 -42.86 -3.89
CA LEU A 225 -26.25 -42.57 -2.64
C LEU A 225 -25.40 -43.74 -2.13
N ARG A 226 -25.68 -44.98 -2.54
CA ARG A 226 -24.93 -46.18 -2.12
C ARG A 226 -23.54 -46.26 -2.77
N LEU A 227 -23.40 -45.87 -4.04
CA LEU A 227 -22.13 -45.86 -4.78
C LEU A 227 -20.97 -45.14 -4.06
N PRO A 228 -21.12 -43.87 -3.61
CA PRO A 228 -20.07 -43.18 -2.86
C PRO A 228 -19.83 -43.75 -1.46
N LEU A 229 -20.85 -44.36 -0.83
CA LEU A 229 -20.74 -44.95 0.52
C LEU A 229 -19.98 -46.29 0.53
N GLN A 230 -19.98 -47.04 -0.57
CA GLN A 230 -19.23 -48.30 -0.68
C GLN A 230 -17.70 -48.10 -0.62
N HIS A 231 -17.21 -46.92 -1.01
CA HIS A 231 -15.78 -46.55 -0.97
C HIS A 231 -15.46 -45.52 0.12
N ALA A 232 -16.34 -45.34 1.12
CA ALA A 232 -16.21 -44.29 2.14
C ALA A 232 -14.93 -44.36 2.98
N ASN A 233 -14.30 -45.53 3.12
CA ASN A 233 -13.01 -45.70 3.80
C ASN A 233 -11.85 -44.89 3.17
N GLN A 234 -12.01 -44.38 1.94
CA GLN A 234 -11.00 -43.54 1.28
C GLN A 234 -11.04 -42.06 1.72
N VAL A 235 -12.14 -41.59 2.34
CA VAL A 235 -12.30 -40.17 2.76
C VAL A 235 -11.36 -39.76 3.90
N VAL A 236 -10.85 -40.73 4.67
CA VAL A 236 -9.98 -40.51 5.85
C VAL A 236 -8.48 -40.60 5.50
N GLN A 237 -8.13 -40.76 4.22
CA GLN A 237 -6.72 -40.86 3.83
C GLN A 237 -6.01 -39.49 3.90
N PRO A 238 -4.74 -39.44 4.33
CA PRO A 238 -3.95 -38.20 4.37
C PRO A 238 -3.90 -37.45 3.02
N ALA A 239 -3.97 -38.19 1.90
CA ALA A 239 -4.02 -37.61 0.56
C ALA A 239 -5.25 -36.72 0.34
N PHE A 240 -6.42 -37.10 0.87
CA PHE A 240 -7.66 -36.31 0.78
C PHE A 240 -7.48 -34.94 1.45
N ILE A 241 -6.83 -34.91 2.63
CA ILE A 241 -6.55 -33.68 3.37
C ILE A 241 -5.56 -32.82 2.58
N ALA A 242 -4.49 -33.40 2.06
CA ALA A 242 -3.50 -32.67 1.26
C ALA A 242 -4.14 -32.06 0.01
N GLN A 243 -4.94 -32.82 -0.74
CA GLN A 243 -5.66 -32.31 -1.92
C GLN A 243 -6.64 -31.18 -1.55
N THR A 244 -7.32 -31.29 -0.41
CA THR A 244 -8.23 -30.25 0.10
C THR A 244 -7.46 -28.97 0.43
N LEU A 245 -6.29 -29.08 1.08
CA LEU A 245 -5.41 -27.95 1.38
C LEU A 245 -4.82 -27.32 0.12
N LEU A 246 -4.42 -28.12 -0.87
CA LEU A 246 -3.95 -27.63 -2.16
C LEU A 246 -5.06 -26.85 -2.89
N ALA A 247 -6.29 -27.38 -2.91
CA ALA A 247 -7.46 -26.70 -3.46
C ALA A 247 -7.82 -25.41 -2.70
N PHE A 248 -7.66 -25.40 -1.37
CA PHE A 248 -7.80 -24.20 -0.54
C PHE A 248 -6.78 -23.12 -0.94
N CYS A 249 -5.51 -23.49 -1.09
CA CYS A 249 -4.45 -22.58 -1.52
C CYS A 249 -4.66 -22.07 -2.95
N ALA A 250 -5.17 -22.94 -3.84
CA ALA A 250 -5.38 -22.65 -5.25
C ALA A 250 -6.24 -21.40 -5.47
N VAL A 251 -7.28 -21.19 -4.67
CA VAL A 251 -8.23 -20.07 -4.83
C VAL A 251 -7.55 -18.70 -4.72
N PHE A 252 -6.45 -18.58 -3.97
CA PHE A 252 -5.74 -17.30 -3.85
C PHE A 252 -4.31 -17.31 -4.37
N CYS A 253 -3.73 -18.48 -4.63
CA CYS A 253 -2.39 -18.59 -5.19
C CYS A 253 -2.40 -18.67 -6.72
N LEU A 254 -3.48 -19.16 -7.35
CA LEU A 254 -3.57 -19.21 -8.81
C LEU A 254 -3.64 -17.78 -9.36
N PRO A 255 -2.72 -17.36 -10.25
CA PRO A 255 -2.71 -16.01 -10.82
C PRO A 255 -4.05 -15.58 -11.42
N ARG A 256 -4.76 -16.49 -12.09
CA ARG A 256 -6.10 -16.21 -12.63
C ARG A 256 -7.14 -15.94 -11.54
N GLN A 257 -7.08 -16.69 -10.44
CA GLN A 257 -8.03 -16.56 -9.32
C GLN A 257 -7.67 -15.34 -8.46
N PHE A 258 -6.38 -15.05 -8.32
CA PHE A 258 -5.90 -13.81 -7.74
C PHE A 258 -6.36 -12.60 -8.57
N GLN A 259 -6.26 -12.65 -9.90
CA GLN A 259 -6.76 -11.60 -10.77
C GLN A 259 -8.25 -11.35 -10.53
N ILE A 260 -9.11 -12.36 -10.70
CA ILE A 260 -10.56 -12.21 -10.55
C ILE A 260 -10.96 -11.86 -9.11
N GLY A 261 -10.42 -12.58 -8.12
CA GLY A 261 -10.86 -12.49 -6.73
C GLY A 261 -10.21 -11.39 -5.90
N VAL A 262 -9.15 -10.76 -6.42
CA VAL A 262 -8.38 -9.75 -5.67
C VAL A 262 -8.20 -8.47 -6.48
N VAL A 263 -7.72 -8.58 -7.71
CA VAL A 263 -7.41 -7.40 -8.55
C VAL A 263 -8.67 -6.79 -9.15
N GLU A 264 -9.60 -7.60 -9.65
CA GLU A 264 -10.87 -7.14 -10.26
C GLU A 264 -11.98 -6.88 -9.22
N CYS A 265 -11.66 -6.97 -7.91
CA CYS A 265 -12.62 -6.71 -6.84
C CYS A 265 -12.70 -5.20 -6.53
N GLU A 266 -13.70 -4.52 -7.10
CA GLU A 266 -13.92 -3.09 -6.91
C GLU A 266 -14.31 -2.70 -5.47
N ASP A 267 -15.21 -3.47 -4.87
CA ASP A 267 -15.73 -3.23 -3.52
C ASP A 267 -15.57 -4.47 -2.64
N SER A 268 -14.91 -4.29 -1.49
CA SER A 268 -14.78 -5.30 -0.45
C SER A 268 -16.11 -5.86 0.09
N ASN A 269 -17.24 -5.19 -0.17
CA ASN A 269 -18.57 -5.69 0.16
C ASN A 269 -19.03 -6.82 -0.76
N ASP A 270 -18.60 -6.84 -2.03
CA ASP A 270 -18.98 -7.87 -3.00
C ASP A 270 -18.42 -9.23 -2.57
N LEU A 271 -17.24 -9.23 -1.94
CA LEU A 271 -16.64 -10.40 -1.32
C LEU A 271 -17.50 -11.00 -0.19
N ARG A 272 -18.26 -10.18 0.56
CA ARG A 272 -19.14 -10.70 1.63
C ARG A 272 -20.31 -11.49 1.07
N PHE A 273 -20.83 -11.11 -0.08
CA PHE A 273 -21.86 -11.87 -0.77
C PHE A 273 -21.29 -13.19 -1.31
N ALA A 274 -20.11 -13.12 -1.96
CA ALA A 274 -19.41 -14.30 -2.45
C ALA A 274 -19.09 -15.34 -1.36
N ARG A 275 -18.96 -14.91 -0.09
CA ARG A 275 -18.77 -15.78 1.08
C ARG A 275 -19.72 -16.98 1.12
N TRP A 276 -20.98 -16.78 0.73
CA TRP A 276 -22.00 -17.84 0.78
C TRP A 276 -22.36 -18.35 -0.62
N THR A 277 -22.36 -17.47 -1.62
CA THR A 277 -22.74 -17.83 -2.99
C THR A 277 -21.73 -18.78 -3.64
N ILE A 278 -20.42 -18.60 -3.40
CA ILE A 278 -19.39 -19.51 -3.94
C ILE A 278 -19.50 -20.91 -3.32
N PRO A 279 -19.56 -21.08 -1.98
CA PRO A 279 -19.80 -22.39 -1.39
C PRO A 279 -21.08 -23.06 -1.89
N LEU A 280 -22.17 -22.31 -2.06
CA LEU A 280 -23.42 -22.84 -2.62
C LEU A 280 -23.23 -23.33 -4.07
N TYR A 281 -22.55 -22.56 -4.91
CA TYR A 281 -22.22 -22.98 -6.28
C TYR A 281 -21.41 -24.28 -6.29
N MET A 282 -20.37 -24.37 -5.45
CA MET A 282 -19.52 -25.56 -5.35
C MET A 282 -20.30 -26.77 -4.84
N LEU A 283 -21.20 -26.57 -3.88
CA LEU A 283 -22.07 -27.63 -3.36
C LEU A 283 -22.99 -28.17 -4.45
N ILE A 284 -23.66 -27.30 -5.21
CA ILE A 284 -24.55 -27.71 -6.31
C ILE A 284 -23.78 -28.55 -7.34
N VAL A 285 -22.60 -28.10 -7.76
CA VAL A 285 -21.76 -28.84 -8.72
C VAL A 285 -21.31 -30.18 -8.12
N SER A 286 -20.89 -30.21 -6.85
CA SER A 286 -20.44 -31.45 -6.20
C SER A 286 -21.53 -32.51 -6.08
N VAL A 287 -22.78 -32.10 -5.83
CA VAL A 287 -23.94 -32.98 -5.77
C VAL A 287 -24.35 -33.47 -7.16
N ALA A 288 -24.26 -32.59 -8.16
CA ALA A 288 -24.58 -32.91 -9.55
C ALA A 288 -23.72 -34.05 -10.14
N VAL A 289 -22.52 -34.28 -9.63
CA VAL A 289 -21.63 -35.39 -10.05
C VAL A 289 -22.26 -36.76 -9.75
N LEU A 290 -22.91 -36.92 -8.59
CA LEU A 290 -23.40 -38.22 -8.10
C LEU A 290 -24.39 -38.91 -9.06
N PRO A 291 -25.49 -38.27 -9.52
CA PRO A 291 -26.42 -38.92 -10.43
C PRO A 291 -25.79 -39.25 -11.79
N ILE A 292 -24.82 -38.45 -12.27
CA ILE A 292 -24.13 -38.70 -13.53
C ILE A 292 -23.30 -39.99 -13.46
N VAL A 293 -22.52 -40.15 -12.37
CA VAL A 293 -21.71 -41.35 -12.15
C VAL A 293 -22.60 -42.58 -11.92
N ALA A 294 -23.67 -42.43 -11.14
CA ALA A 294 -24.60 -43.53 -10.88
C ALA A 294 -25.27 -44.04 -12.16
N ALA A 295 -25.79 -43.15 -13.01
CA ALA A 295 -26.36 -43.51 -14.30
C ALA A 295 -25.31 -44.13 -15.25
N GLY A 296 -24.10 -43.56 -15.30
CA GLY A 296 -23.00 -44.06 -16.14
C GLY A 296 -22.55 -45.47 -15.75
N SER A 297 -22.55 -45.80 -14.45
CA SER A 297 -22.15 -47.12 -13.94
C SER A 297 -23.06 -48.27 -14.39
N LEU A 298 -24.31 -47.97 -14.75
CA LEU A 298 -25.29 -48.96 -15.21
C LEU A 298 -25.16 -49.31 -16.70
N LEU A 299 -24.54 -48.43 -17.49
CA LEU A 299 -24.45 -48.58 -18.95
C LEU A 299 -23.05 -49.11 -19.33
N PRO A 300 -22.93 -50.36 -19.84
CA PRO A 300 -21.63 -50.92 -20.21
C PRO A 300 -20.85 -50.05 -21.22
N ALA A 301 -21.56 -49.49 -22.20
CA ALA A 301 -21.00 -48.59 -23.21
C ALA A 301 -20.37 -47.30 -22.63
N VAL A 302 -20.77 -46.90 -21.42
CA VAL A 302 -20.22 -45.75 -20.70
C VAL A 302 -19.17 -46.22 -19.69
N ARG A 303 -19.52 -47.22 -18.86
CA ARG A 303 -18.70 -47.76 -17.78
C ARG A 303 -17.33 -48.23 -18.25
N ASP A 304 -17.29 -48.92 -19.39
CA ASP A 304 -16.06 -49.54 -19.91
C ASP A 304 -15.22 -48.55 -20.74
N GLY A 305 -15.71 -47.32 -20.95
CA GLY A 305 -14.99 -46.23 -21.62
C GLY A 305 -14.21 -45.33 -20.64
N ALA A 306 -13.48 -44.35 -21.20
CA ALA A 306 -12.70 -43.40 -20.39
C ALA A 306 -13.58 -42.61 -19.41
N GLY A 307 -13.30 -42.71 -18.10
CA GLY A 307 -14.05 -42.05 -17.02
C GLY A 307 -14.31 -40.57 -17.24
N ASP A 308 -13.30 -39.84 -17.73
CA ASP A 308 -13.37 -38.39 -17.95
C ASP A 308 -14.35 -38.01 -19.09
N ALA A 309 -14.73 -38.97 -19.95
CA ALA A 309 -15.69 -38.78 -21.04
C ALA A 309 -17.13 -39.16 -20.69
N TRP A 310 -17.41 -39.67 -19.48
CA TRP A 310 -18.74 -40.15 -19.09
C TRP A 310 -19.85 -39.09 -19.22
N VAL A 311 -19.51 -37.84 -18.94
CA VAL A 311 -20.40 -36.67 -19.09
C VAL A 311 -20.93 -36.53 -20.52
N LEU A 312 -20.14 -36.94 -21.52
CA LEU A 312 -20.51 -36.90 -22.94
C LEU A 312 -21.09 -38.24 -23.41
N ASN A 313 -20.50 -39.35 -22.97
CA ASN A 313 -20.91 -40.69 -23.38
C ASN A 313 -22.29 -41.07 -22.84
N LEU A 314 -22.67 -40.60 -21.65
CA LEU A 314 -23.96 -40.88 -21.05
C LEU A 314 -25.15 -40.49 -21.94
N PRO A 315 -25.32 -39.22 -22.36
CA PRO A 315 -26.42 -38.86 -23.26
C PRO A 315 -26.28 -39.48 -24.65
N LEU A 316 -25.05 -39.74 -25.13
CA LEU A 316 -24.83 -40.43 -26.41
C LEU A 316 -25.29 -41.89 -26.38
N ALA A 317 -25.09 -42.58 -25.25
CA ALA A 317 -25.54 -43.96 -25.05
C ALA A 317 -27.07 -44.08 -25.07
N TYR A 318 -27.78 -43.04 -24.60
CA TYR A 318 -29.23 -42.91 -24.72
C TYR A 318 -29.70 -42.31 -26.06
N GLY A 319 -28.81 -42.08 -27.03
CA GLY A 319 -29.14 -41.52 -28.35
C GLY A 319 -29.52 -40.03 -28.34
N ASN A 320 -29.36 -39.30 -27.23
CA ASN A 320 -29.73 -37.89 -27.12
C ASN A 320 -28.58 -36.95 -27.51
N GLY A 321 -28.46 -36.70 -28.81
CA GLY A 321 -27.45 -35.79 -29.37
C GLY A 321 -27.57 -34.33 -28.86
N GLY A 322 -28.77 -33.88 -28.51
CA GLY A 322 -29.00 -32.52 -27.99
C GLY A 322 -28.40 -32.34 -26.59
N MET A 323 -28.63 -33.30 -25.69
CA MET A 323 -28.03 -33.29 -24.35
C MET A 323 -26.51 -33.47 -24.41
N ALA A 324 -26.00 -34.31 -25.33
CA ALA A 324 -24.56 -34.43 -25.57
C ALA A 324 -23.93 -33.11 -26.06
N LEU A 325 -24.63 -32.36 -26.91
CA LEU A 325 -24.19 -31.03 -27.36
C LEU A 325 -24.25 -30.00 -26.22
N LEU A 326 -25.24 -30.05 -25.34
CA LEU A 326 -25.30 -29.21 -24.14
C LEU A 326 -24.12 -29.50 -23.19
N ALA A 327 -23.82 -30.78 -22.95
CA ALA A 327 -22.66 -31.22 -22.18
C ALA A 327 -21.32 -30.78 -22.81
N TYR A 328 -21.24 -30.80 -24.15
CA TYR A 328 -20.10 -30.25 -24.88
C TYR A 328 -19.95 -28.74 -24.66
N VAL A 329 -21.03 -27.96 -24.81
CA VAL A 329 -21.01 -26.51 -24.57
C VAL A 329 -20.58 -26.20 -23.14
N GLY A 330 -21.09 -26.95 -22.15
CA GLY A 330 -20.69 -26.81 -20.75
C GLY A 330 -19.20 -27.06 -20.50
N GLY A 331 -18.65 -28.16 -21.04
CA GLY A 331 -17.23 -28.45 -20.83
C GLY A 331 -16.26 -27.63 -21.70
N PHE A 332 -16.68 -27.25 -22.92
CA PHE A 332 -15.96 -26.31 -23.78
C PHE A 332 -15.91 -24.91 -23.16
N SER A 333 -17.04 -24.45 -22.63
CA SER A 333 -17.13 -23.24 -21.80
C SER A 333 -16.15 -23.30 -20.63
N ALA A 334 -16.15 -24.42 -19.89
CA ALA A 334 -15.27 -24.61 -18.72
C ALA A 334 -13.78 -24.52 -19.04
N GLY A 335 -13.36 -24.94 -20.24
CA GLY A 335 -11.96 -24.92 -20.65
C GLY A 335 -11.55 -23.58 -21.27
N THR A 336 -12.40 -23.03 -22.14
CA THR A 336 -12.10 -21.82 -22.91
C THR A 336 -11.92 -20.59 -22.03
N GLY A 337 -12.85 -20.29 -21.13
CA GLY A 337 -12.71 -19.12 -20.26
C GLY A 337 -11.56 -19.22 -19.29
N MET A 338 -11.29 -20.43 -18.79
CA MET A 338 -10.13 -20.67 -17.94
C MET A 338 -8.80 -20.37 -18.65
N VAL A 339 -8.66 -20.79 -19.92
CA VAL A 339 -7.49 -20.49 -20.75
C VAL A 339 -7.38 -19.00 -21.04
N ILE A 340 -8.50 -18.33 -21.38
CA ILE A 340 -8.52 -16.89 -21.65
C ILE A 340 -8.05 -16.11 -20.42
N VAL A 341 -8.68 -16.29 -19.26
CA VAL A 341 -8.32 -15.53 -18.05
C VAL A 341 -6.89 -15.82 -17.60
N ALA A 342 -6.47 -17.10 -17.64
CA ALA A 342 -5.11 -17.45 -17.25
C ALA A 342 -4.07 -16.83 -18.19
N ALA A 343 -4.30 -16.85 -19.50
CA ALA A 343 -3.41 -16.24 -20.48
C ALA A 343 -3.33 -14.72 -20.31
N VAL A 344 -4.46 -14.05 -20.05
CA VAL A 344 -4.49 -12.60 -19.79
C VAL A 344 -3.72 -12.26 -18.51
N ALA A 345 -4.04 -12.89 -17.39
CA ALA A 345 -3.38 -12.65 -16.11
C ALA A 345 -1.85 -12.90 -16.17
N LEU A 346 -1.45 -14.01 -16.81
CA LEU A 346 -0.03 -14.33 -17.01
C LEU A 346 0.65 -13.33 -17.96
N SER A 347 -0.01 -12.92 -19.05
CA SER A 347 0.59 -11.97 -19.99
C SER A 347 0.85 -10.59 -19.36
N THR A 348 -0.06 -10.13 -18.50
CA THR A 348 0.10 -8.88 -17.74
C THR A 348 1.27 -9.01 -16.75
N MET A 349 1.34 -10.12 -16.02
CA MET A 349 2.43 -10.40 -15.09
C MET A 349 3.78 -10.54 -15.80
N ILE A 350 3.86 -11.29 -16.91
CA ILE A 350 5.08 -11.40 -17.74
C ILE A 350 5.50 -10.03 -18.27
N SER A 351 4.55 -9.23 -18.77
CA SER A 351 4.83 -7.88 -19.28
C SER A 351 5.43 -6.99 -18.19
N ASN A 352 4.79 -6.94 -17.01
CA ASN A 352 5.11 -5.97 -15.96
C ASN A 352 6.30 -6.40 -15.10
N ASP A 353 6.39 -7.70 -14.76
CA ASP A 353 7.32 -8.22 -13.76
C ASP A 353 8.57 -8.88 -14.39
N LEU A 354 8.54 -9.24 -15.68
CA LEU A 354 9.65 -9.92 -16.37
C LEU A 354 10.17 -9.15 -17.60
N ALA A 355 9.31 -8.86 -18.57
CA ALA A 355 9.71 -8.29 -19.86
C ALA A 355 10.11 -6.82 -19.74
N MET A 356 9.32 -5.98 -19.08
CA MET A 356 9.61 -4.55 -18.96
C MET A 356 10.94 -4.26 -18.24
N PRO A 357 11.25 -4.88 -17.08
CA PRO A 357 12.56 -4.71 -16.44
C PRO A 357 13.73 -5.17 -17.34
N LEU A 358 13.55 -6.24 -18.12
CA LEU A 358 14.58 -6.75 -19.02
C LEU A 358 14.81 -5.81 -20.22
N LEU A 359 13.72 -5.31 -20.81
CA LEU A 359 13.75 -4.37 -21.93
C LEU A 359 14.44 -3.06 -21.54
N LEU A 360 14.11 -2.50 -20.37
CA LEU A 360 14.75 -1.29 -19.84
C LEU A 360 16.26 -1.47 -19.56
N ARG A 361 16.73 -2.70 -19.31
CA ARG A 361 18.16 -2.99 -19.10
C ARG A 361 18.97 -2.97 -20.39
N ILE A 362 18.33 -3.12 -21.55
CA ILE A 362 19.01 -3.17 -22.86
C ILE A 362 19.19 -1.74 -23.39
N ARG A 363 20.35 -1.13 -23.11
CA ARG A 363 20.71 0.22 -23.58
C ARG A 363 20.58 0.42 -25.10
N ARG A 364 20.74 -0.66 -25.90
CA ARG A 364 20.61 -0.62 -27.37
C ARG A 364 19.20 -0.27 -27.87
N LEU A 365 18.15 -0.53 -27.08
CA LEU A 365 16.77 -0.30 -27.51
C LEU A 365 16.31 1.16 -27.32
N ARG A 366 17.11 2.01 -26.65
CA ARG A 366 16.83 3.44 -26.37
C ARG A 366 15.37 3.69 -25.97
N LEU A 367 14.82 2.82 -25.12
CA LEU A 367 13.39 2.85 -24.74
C LEU A 367 13.02 4.10 -23.92
N GLU A 368 13.99 4.73 -23.28
CA GLU A 368 13.84 6.02 -22.60
C GLU A 368 13.53 7.18 -23.57
N GLN A 369 13.82 7.02 -24.87
CA GLN A 369 13.60 8.02 -25.92
C GLN A 369 12.31 7.77 -26.73
N ARG A 370 11.61 6.64 -26.53
CA ARG A 370 10.36 6.37 -27.27
C ARG A 370 9.17 7.06 -26.63
N SER A 371 8.45 7.86 -27.42
CA SER A 371 7.28 8.63 -26.99
C SER A 371 6.03 7.78 -26.69
N ASP A 372 5.94 6.56 -27.23
CA ASP A 372 4.82 5.65 -26.99
C ASP A 372 5.29 4.21 -26.77
N LEU A 373 5.33 3.81 -25.49
CA LEU A 373 5.65 2.43 -25.08
C LEU A 373 4.42 1.51 -25.12
N SER A 374 3.21 2.07 -25.30
CA SER A 374 1.96 1.35 -25.17
C SER A 374 1.81 0.24 -26.21
N GLN A 375 2.19 0.52 -27.46
CA GLN A 375 2.14 -0.48 -28.52
C GLN A 375 3.15 -1.61 -28.30
N LEU A 376 4.33 -1.30 -27.73
CA LEU A 376 5.33 -2.31 -27.41
C LEU A 376 4.81 -3.25 -26.31
N LEU A 377 4.22 -2.69 -25.25
CA LEU A 377 3.62 -3.47 -24.17
C LEU A 377 2.49 -4.38 -24.68
N LEU A 378 1.63 -3.89 -25.57
CA LEU A 378 0.60 -4.71 -26.21
C LEU A 378 1.20 -5.84 -27.05
N ARG A 379 2.25 -5.58 -27.84
CA ARG A 379 2.94 -6.63 -28.60
C ARG A 379 3.56 -7.68 -27.68
N VAL A 380 4.21 -7.25 -26.59
CA VAL A 380 4.78 -8.14 -25.57
C VAL A 380 3.70 -9.04 -24.96
N ARG A 381 2.55 -8.48 -24.56
CA ARG A 381 1.43 -9.28 -24.03
C ARG A 381 0.90 -10.29 -25.06
N ARG A 382 0.72 -9.89 -26.32
CA ARG A 382 0.27 -10.80 -27.40
C ARG A 382 1.26 -11.93 -27.66
N CYS A 383 2.55 -11.61 -27.74
CA CYS A 383 3.60 -12.62 -27.87
C CYS A 383 3.62 -13.57 -26.67
N ALA A 384 3.48 -13.05 -25.44
CA ALA A 384 3.41 -13.88 -24.24
C ALA A 384 2.23 -14.86 -24.27
N ILE A 385 1.04 -14.43 -24.72
CA ILE A 385 -0.13 -15.32 -24.88
C ILE A 385 0.16 -16.45 -25.87
N VAL A 386 0.74 -16.14 -27.04
CA VAL A 386 1.09 -17.14 -28.05
C VAL A 386 2.13 -18.13 -27.52
N ILE A 387 3.18 -17.63 -26.87
CA ILE A 387 4.23 -18.47 -26.27
C ILE A 387 3.62 -19.41 -25.21
N LEU A 388 2.75 -18.91 -24.33
CA LEU A 388 2.07 -19.73 -23.33
C LEU A 388 1.21 -20.84 -23.96
N ALA A 389 0.47 -20.52 -25.02
CA ALA A 389 -0.34 -21.51 -25.74
C ALA A 389 0.53 -22.59 -26.40
N LEU A 390 1.66 -22.20 -27.00
CA LEU A 390 2.62 -23.13 -27.59
C LEU A 390 3.32 -24.00 -26.52
N MET A 391 3.68 -23.43 -25.37
CA MET A 391 4.22 -24.20 -24.24
C MET A 391 3.20 -25.21 -23.70
N ALA A 392 1.94 -24.82 -23.57
CA ALA A 392 0.86 -25.73 -23.17
C ALA A 392 0.67 -26.87 -24.19
N TYR A 393 0.73 -26.57 -25.48
CA TYR A 393 0.68 -27.58 -26.53
C TYR A 393 1.92 -28.50 -26.50
N ALA A 394 3.12 -27.95 -26.34
CA ALA A 394 4.35 -28.74 -26.22
C ALA A 394 4.29 -29.69 -25.01
N TYR A 395 3.82 -29.20 -23.85
CA TYR A 395 3.60 -30.04 -22.68
C TYR A 395 2.56 -31.13 -22.95
N TYR A 396 1.44 -30.80 -23.60
CA TYR A 396 0.42 -31.77 -24.00
C TYR A 396 1.01 -32.89 -24.87
N ARG A 397 1.96 -32.58 -25.78
CA ARG A 397 2.62 -33.56 -26.64
C ARG A 397 3.61 -34.45 -25.90
N VAL A 398 4.34 -33.91 -24.91
CA VAL A 398 5.37 -34.65 -24.16
C VAL A 398 4.76 -35.48 -23.03
N ALA A 399 3.75 -34.96 -22.32
CA ALA A 399 3.11 -35.60 -21.17
C ALA A 399 1.88 -36.45 -21.56
N ALA A 400 1.79 -36.87 -22.83
CA ALA A 400 0.56 -37.41 -23.43
C ALA A 400 0.10 -38.77 -22.87
N ASP A 401 1.01 -39.53 -22.23
CA ASP A 401 0.72 -40.84 -21.62
C ASP A 401 0.05 -40.76 -20.23
N VAL A 402 -0.12 -39.57 -19.65
CA VAL A 402 -0.85 -39.45 -18.39
C VAL A 402 -2.36 -39.50 -18.68
N GLU A 403 -2.97 -40.66 -18.53
CA GLU A 403 -4.40 -40.88 -18.84
C GLU A 403 -5.33 -39.97 -18.01
N ASN A 404 -4.98 -39.67 -16.75
CA ASN A 404 -5.87 -38.98 -15.81
C ASN A 404 -5.77 -37.44 -15.86
N LEU A 405 -6.86 -36.77 -16.25
CA LEU A 405 -6.96 -35.30 -16.22
C LEU A 405 -6.74 -34.70 -14.82
N ALA A 406 -7.15 -35.41 -13.76
CA ALA A 406 -7.07 -34.90 -12.39
C ALA A 406 -5.65 -34.86 -11.83
N ALA A 407 -4.82 -35.84 -12.19
CA ALA A 407 -3.42 -35.90 -11.75
C ALA A 407 -2.62 -34.68 -12.25
N THR A 408 -2.80 -34.31 -13.52
CA THR A 408 -2.18 -33.11 -14.12
C THR A 408 -2.67 -31.83 -13.44
N GLY A 409 -3.95 -31.78 -13.04
CA GLY A 409 -4.51 -30.66 -12.28
C GLY A 409 -3.83 -30.49 -10.92
N LEU A 410 -3.70 -31.58 -10.16
CA LEU A 410 -3.06 -31.61 -8.84
C LEU A 410 -1.58 -31.24 -8.89
N LEU A 411 -0.86 -31.64 -9.95
CA LEU A 411 0.53 -31.24 -10.21
C LEU A 411 0.68 -29.71 -10.23
N SER A 412 -0.20 -29.02 -10.93
CA SER A 412 -0.21 -27.55 -10.97
C SER A 412 -0.66 -26.91 -9.66
N LEU A 413 -1.61 -27.51 -8.93
CA LEU A 413 -2.01 -26.98 -7.62
C LEU A 413 -0.89 -27.07 -6.59
N ALA A 414 -0.13 -28.17 -6.56
CA ALA A 414 1.03 -28.33 -5.69
C ALA A 414 2.13 -27.31 -5.98
N ALA A 415 2.35 -26.97 -7.25
CA ALA A 415 3.30 -25.95 -7.69
C ALA A 415 2.89 -24.54 -7.21
N VAL A 416 1.62 -24.21 -7.39
CA VAL A 416 1.07 -22.89 -7.05
C VAL A 416 0.93 -22.69 -5.54
N ALA A 417 0.68 -23.77 -4.79
CA ALA A 417 0.63 -23.72 -3.33
C ALA A 417 1.94 -23.24 -2.69
N GLN A 418 3.07 -23.28 -3.41
CA GLN A 418 4.34 -22.71 -2.95
C GLN A 418 4.27 -21.20 -2.68
N PHE A 419 3.32 -20.48 -3.27
CA PHE A 419 3.09 -19.06 -2.97
C PHE A 419 2.37 -18.82 -1.63
N ALA A 420 1.67 -19.83 -1.09
CA ALA A 420 0.84 -19.66 0.11
C ALA A 420 1.65 -19.21 1.34
N PRO A 421 2.81 -19.81 1.69
CA PRO A 421 3.65 -19.33 2.79
C PRO A 421 4.05 -17.86 2.65
N ALA A 422 4.42 -17.44 1.44
CA ALA A 422 4.83 -16.06 1.14
C ALA A 422 3.67 -15.07 1.33
N ILE A 423 2.46 -15.40 0.85
CA ILE A 423 1.27 -14.55 0.98
C ILE A 423 0.83 -14.45 2.45
N VAL A 424 0.82 -15.57 3.18
CA VAL A 424 0.47 -15.58 4.60
C VAL A 424 1.49 -14.78 5.41
N ALA A 425 2.79 -14.97 5.17
CA ALA A 425 3.84 -14.20 5.80
C ALA A 425 3.72 -12.70 5.48
N ALA A 426 3.38 -12.34 4.24
CA ALA A 426 3.17 -10.96 3.83
C ALA A 426 2.06 -10.25 4.62
N LEU A 427 0.97 -10.97 4.93
CA LEU A 427 -0.21 -10.44 5.60
C LEU A 427 -0.20 -10.50 7.12
N TYR A 428 0.52 -11.47 7.71
CA TYR A 428 0.44 -11.75 9.15
C TYR A 428 1.79 -11.67 9.88
N TRP A 429 2.93 -11.78 9.19
CA TRP A 429 4.23 -11.83 9.84
C TRP A 429 5.08 -10.58 9.57
N PRO A 430 5.22 -9.65 10.55
CA PRO A 430 6.04 -8.45 10.37
C PRO A 430 7.53 -8.75 10.22
N GLY A 431 8.01 -9.85 10.83
CA GLY A 431 9.41 -10.25 10.83
C GLY A 431 9.89 -10.98 9.56
N ALA A 432 8.99 -11.28 8.62
CA ALA A 432 9.37 -11.97 7.37
C ALA A 432 10.33 -11.11 6.54
N SER A 433 11.42 -11.73 6.07
CA SER A 433 12.46 -11.07 5.27
C SER A 433 12.30 -11.41 3.78
N ARG A 434 12.75 -10.51 2.89
CA ARG A 434 12.76 -10.76 1.44
C ARG A 434 13.55 -12.01 1.07
N ARG A 435 14.74 -12.16 1.68
CA ARG A 435 15.65 -13.29 1.42
C ARG A 435 15.02 -14.61 1.85
N GLY A 436 14.33 -14.62 3.00
CA GLY A 436 13.64 -15.82 3.47
C GLY A 436 12.55 -16.27 2.52
N VAL A 437 11.72 -15.36 2.02
CA VAL A 437 10.71 -15.70 1.01
C VAL A 437 11.34 -16.21 -0.29
N MET A 438 12.41 -15.58 -0.77
CA MET A 438 13.09 -15.99 -2.00
C MET A 438 13.69 -17.39 -1.89
N VAL A 439 14.42 -17.67 -0.79
CA VAL A 439 15.03 -18.99 -0.55
C VAL A 439 13.96 -20.05 -0.34
N GLY A 440 12.89 -19.74 0.41
CA GLY A 440 11.76 -20.64 0.62
C GLY A 440 11.07 -21.03 -0.69
N LEU A 441 10.76 -20.05 -1.55
CA LEU A 441 10.15 -20.30 -2.86
C LEU A 441 11.05 -21.15 -3.76
N VAL A 442 12.34 -20.83 -3.87
CA VAL A 442 13.28 -21.62 -4.69
C VAL A 442 13.41 -23.05 -4.17
N ALA A 443 13.58 -23.23 -2.86
CA ALA A 443 13.75 -24.54 -2.26
C ALA A 443 12.49 -25.41 -2.42
N GLY A 444 11.32 -24.88 -2.08
CA GLY A 444 10.05 -25.61 -2.24
C GLY A 444 9.74 -25.94 -3.70
N PHE A 445 9.96 -24.99 -4.61
CA PHE A 445 9.72 -25.21 -6.03
C PHE A 445 10.71 -26.21 -6.64
N ALA A 446 11.98 -26.20 -6.23
CA ALA A 446 12.97 -27.18 -6.66
C ALA A 446 12.59 -28.60 -6.19
N VAL A 447 12.11 -28.75 -4.95
CA VAL A 447 11.58 -30.03 -4.46
C VAL A 447 10.38 -30.46 -5.30
N TRP A 448 9.43 -29.58 -5.58
CA TRP A 448 8.27 -29.92 -6.43
C TRP A 448 8.69 -30.36 -7.85
N ILE A 449 9.65 -29.67 -8.49
CA ILE A 449 10.19 -30.08 -9.79
C ILE A 449 10.73 -31.51 -9.69
N TYR A 450 11.49 -31.76 -8.63
CA TYR A 450 12.18 -33.02 -8.43
C TYR A 450 11.22 -34.18 -8.13
N THR A 451 10.27 -33.99 -7.22
CA THR A 451 9.43 -35.06 -6.68
C THR A 451 8.16 -35.32 -7.49
N LEU A 452 7.71 -34.36 -8.32
CA LEU A 452 6.44 -34.47 -9.01
C LEU A 452 6.51 -34.12 -10.50
N LEU A 453 7.13 -33.01 -10.90
CA LEU A 453 7.17 -32.62 -12.32
C LEU A 453 8.02 -33.58 -13.17
N LEU A 454 9.27 -33.81 -12.78
CA LEU A 454 10.19 -34.67 -13.53
C LEU A 454 9.68 -36.13 -13.63
N PRO A 455 9.21 -36.76 -12.53
CA PRO A 455 8.59 -38.08 -12.61
C PRO A 455 7.39 -38.16 -13.55
N ALA A 456 6.58 -37.08 -13.63
CA ALA A 456 5.43 -37.03 -14.53
C ALA A 456 5.81 -36.86 -16.02
N MET A 457 7.04 -36.40 -16.32
CA MET A 457 7.52 -36.24 -17.69
C MET A 457 8.23 -37.49 -18.22
N ASP A 458 8.92 -38.25 -17.37
CA ASP A 458 9.67 -39.44 -17.78
C ASP A 458 9.53 -40.55 -16.74
N HIS A 459 8.49 -41.39 -16.91
CA HIS A 459 8.15 -42.46 -15.96
C HIS A 459 9.14 -43.64 -16.01
N ALA A 460 9.95 -43.76 -17.07
CA ALA A 460 10.84 -44.91 -17.28
C ALA A 460 12.26 -44.68 -16.76
N ALA A 461 12.54 -43.50 -16.21
CA ALA A 461 13.89 -43.11 -15.86
C ALA A 461 14.46 -43.93 -14.67
N PRO A 462 15.66 -44.53 -14.78
CA PRO A 462 16.21 -45.41 -13.74
C PRO A 462 16.40 -44.75 -12.36
N TRP A 463 16.63 -43.43 -12.35
CA TRP A 463 16.84 -42.64 -11.13
C TRP A 463 15.56 -42.48 -10.29
N LEU A 464 14.38 -42.75 -10.85
CA LEU A 464 13.12 -42.79 -10.09
C LEU A 464 13.11 -43.93 -9.09
N HIS A 465 13.59 -45.10 -9.50
CA HIS A 465 13.59 -46.31 -8.68
C HIS A 465 14.86 -46.47 -7.84
N SER A 466 16.02 -46.06 -8.35
CA SER A 466 17.30 -46.19 -7.64
C SER A 466 17.68 -44.96 -6.82
N GLY A 467 17.05 -43.82 -7.09
CA GLY A 467 17.53 -42.51 -6.64
C GLY A 467 18.67 -41.99 -7.54
N PRO A 468 18.92 -40.68 -7.57
CA PRO A 468 20.02 -40.10 -8.31
C PRO A 468 21.34 -40.68 -7.80
N LEU A 469 22.25 -41.00 -8.73
CA LEU A 469 23.56 -41.57 -8.42
C LEU A 469 23.50 -42.91 -7.63
N GLY A 470 22.36 -43.61 -7.63
CA GLY A 470 22.15 -44.86 -6.90
C GLY A 470 21.84 -44.70 -5.40
N VAL A 471 21.60 -43.47 -4.92
CA VAL A 471 21.30 -43.21 -3.51
C VAL A 471 19.80 -43.37 -3.24
N ALA A 472 19.43 -44.50 -2.61
CA ALA A 472 18.02 -44.85 -2.38
C ALA A 472 17.24 -43.84 -1.51
N TRP A 473 17.90 -43.09 -0.63
CA TRP A 473 17.26 -42.04 0.20
C TRP A 473 16.80 -40.82 -0.60
N LEU A 474 17.40 -40.59 -1.77
CA LEU A 474 17.06 -39.49 -2.66
C LEU A 474 16.03 -39.93 -3.70
N ARG A 475 15.27 -41.02 -3.50
CA ARG A 475 14.21 -41.39 -4.45
C ARG A 475 13.15 -40.29 -4.52
N PRO A 476 12.77 -39.78 -5.71
CA PRO A 476 11.88 -38.63 -5.84
C PRO A 476 10.50 -38.80 -5.22
N GLN A 477 9.94 -40.01 -5.27
CA GLN A 477 8.63 -40.34 -4.71
C GLN A 477 8.72 -41.02 -3.33
N ALA A 478 9.93 -41.17 -2.79
CA ALA A 478 10.20 -41.79 -1.49
C ALA A 478 11.39 -41.11 -0.79
N LEU A 479 11.42 -39.77 -0.81
CA LEU A 479 12.47 -38.98 -0.15
C LEU A 479 12.61 -39.39 1.31
N PHE A 480 13.85 -39.59 1.74
CA PHE A 480 14.21 -39.98 3.10
C PHE A 480 13.57 -41.31 3.55
N GLY A 481 13.22 -42.19 2.62
CA GLY A 481 12.66 -43.52 2.93
C GLY A 481 11.18 -43.51 3.32
N THR A 482 10.44 -42.43 3.05
CA THR A 482 8.98 -42.43 3.28
C THR A 482 8.31 -43.29 2.21
N HIS A 483 7.77 -44.43 2.59
CA HIS A 483 7.08 -45.36 1.68
C HIS A 483 5.55 -45.34 1.89
N GLY A 484 4.78 -45.65 0.84
CA GLY A 484 3.33 -45.81 0.90
C GLY A 484 2.50 -44.52 0.86
N TRP A 485 3.13 -43.37 0.59
CA TRP A 485 2.42 -42.10 0.42
C TRP A 485 2.05 -41.89 -1.05
N ASP A 486 0.88 -41.31 -1.29
CA ASP A 486 0.50 -40.82 -2.61
C ASP A 486 1.53 -39.79 -3.12
N PRO A 487 1.92 -39.81 -4.42
CA PRO A 487 2.93 -38.88 -4.95
C PRO A 487 2.60 -37.40 -4.75
N VAL A 488 1.32 -37.01 -4.83
CA VAL A 488 0.88 -35.63 -4.62
C VAL A 488 1.02 -35.25 -3.15
N LEU A 489 0.61 -36.13 -2.24
CA LEU A 489 0.80 -35.95 -0.79
C LEU A 489 2.29 -35.80 -0.43
N HIS A 490 3.12 -36.72 -0.93
CA HIS A 490 4.56 -36.72 -0.69
C HIS A 490 5.22 -35.41 -1.14
N CYS A 491 4.93 -35.00 -2.38
CA CYS A 491 5.40 -33.74 -2.93
C CYS A 491 4.91 -32.54 -2.11
N ALA A 492 3.60 -32.45 -1.84
CA ALA A 492 3.01 -31.32 -1.14
C ALA A 492 3.61 -31.15 0.26
N PHE A 493 3.81 -32.25 0.99
CA PHE A 493 4.43 -32.24 2.31
C PHE A 493 5.87 -31.73 2.26
N TRP A 494 6.75 -32.37 1.49
CA TRP A 494 8.18 -32.02 1.49
C TRP A 494 8.47 -30.65 0.89
N SER A 495 7.81 -30.28 -0.20
CA SER A 495 8.00 -28.98 -0.84
C SER A 495 7.56 -27.83 0.06
N LEU A 496 6.37 -27.91 0.68
CA LEU A 496 5.87 -26.87 1.58
C LEU A 496 6.64 -26.85 2.90
N LEU A 497 7.03 -28.00 3.44
CA LEU A 497 7.86 -28.08 4.64
C LEU A 497 9.18 -27.35 4.43
N LEU A 498 9.89 -27.65 3.33
CA LEU A 498 11.17 -27.00 3.03
C LEU A 498 10.98 -25.50 2.74
N ASN A 499 9.94 -25.12 2.01
CA ASN A 499 9.60 -23.72 1.75
C ASN A 499 9.40 -22.94 3.05
N VAL A 500 8.54 -23.43 3.94
CA VAL A 500 8.25 -22.80 5.24
C VAL A 500 9.50 -22.81 6.13
N ALA A 501 10.23 -23.91 6.22
CA ALA A 501 11.43 -24.02 7.04
C ALA A 501 12.50 -23.01 6.60
N CYS A 502 12.78 -22.91 5.29
CA CYS A 502 13.70 -21.92 4.74
C CYS A 502 13.21 -20.49 4.96
N LEU A 503 11.92 -20.23 4.72
CA LEU A 503 11.31 -18.92 4.93
C LEU A 503 11.44 -18.45 6.38
N VAL A 504 11.18 -19.35 7.34
CA VAL A 504 11.27 -19.07 8.77
C VAL A 504 12.72 -18.91 9.20
N PHE A 505 13.56 -19.90 8.93
CA PHE A 505 14.96 -19.93 9.36
C PHE A 505 15.74 -18.72 8.84
N VAL A 506 15.65 -18.41 7.54
CA VAL A 506 16.38 -17.29 6.94
C VAL A 506 15.84 -15.95 7.45
N SER A 507 14.52 -15.81 7.65
CA SER A 507 13.94 -14.56 8.18
C SER A 507 14.26 -14.30 9.66
N LEU A 508 14.42 -15.36 10.45
CA LEU A 508 14.90 -15.24 11.83
C LEU A 508 16.41 -14.96 11.87
N ARG A 509 17.19 -15.58 10.98
CA ARG A 509 18.66 -15.48 10.96
C ARG A 509 19.17 -14.15 10.39
N TRP A 510 18.49 -13.60 9.39
CA TRP A 510 18.77 -12.30 8.80
C TRP A 510 17.57 -11.37 9.00
N ARG A 511 17.70 -10.47 9.98
CA ARG A 511 16.66 -9.49 10.33
C ARG A 511 16.26 -8.67 9.10
N SER A 512 14.95 -8.42 8.98
CA SER A 512 14.39 -7.55 7.93
C SER A 512 15.00 -6.14 7.98
N SER A 513 15.26 -5.59 6.80
CA SER A 513 15.79 -4.24 6.64
C SER A 513 14.79 -3.17 7.12
N LEU A 514 15.26 -1.96 7.39
CA LEU A 514 14.38 -0.85 7.81
C LEU A 514 13.29 -0.59 6.76
N GLU A 515 13.64 -0.63 5.47
CA GLU A 515 12.71 -0.51 4.36
C GLU A 515 11.65 -1.61 4.39
N GLU A 516 12.06 -2.88 4.57
CA GLU A 516 11.13 -4.01 4.68
C GLU A 516 10.17 -3.88 5.87
N ARG A 517 10.63 -3.32 7.01
CA ARG A 517 9.79 -3.08 8.20
C ARG A 517 8.79 -1.94 7.99
N LEU A 518 9.20 -0.87 7.32
CA LEU A 518 8.31 0.24 6.96
C LEU A 518 7.21 -0.25 6.00
N HIS A 519 7.56 -1.09 5.02
CA HIS A 519 6.59 -1.74 4.14
C HIS A 519 5.72 -2.78 4.86
N ALA A 520 6.26 -3.51 5.85
CA ALA A 520 5.50 -4.46 6.67
C ALA A 520 4.40 -3.76 7.49
N ALA A 521 4.74 -2.67 8.18
CA ALA A 521 3.79 -1.89 8.98
C ALA A 521 2.61 -1.42 8.13
N MET A 522 2.89 -1.04 6.89
CA MET A 522 1.92 -0.63 5.89
C MET A 522 0.97 -1.73 5.36
N PHE A 523 1.36 -3.01 5.45
CA PHE A 523 0.55 -4.17 5.07
C PHE A 523 -0.24 -4.74 6.26
N ILE A 524 0.34 -4.68 7.47
CA ILE A 524 -0.20 -5.30 8.68
C ILE A 524 -1.14 -4.36 9.42
N ASP A 525 -0.84 -3.06 9.44
CA ASP A 525 -1.70 -2.05 10.07
C ASP A 525 -2.07 -0.92 9.08
N PRO A 526 -3.08 -1.15 8.22
CA PRO A 526 -3.49 -0.20 7.19
C PRO A 526 -4.06 1.12 7.72
N HIS A 527 -4.35 1.23 9.03
CA HIS A 527 -4.86 2.46 9.65
C HIS A 527 -3.75 3.32 10.28
N ALA A 528 -2.66 2.72 10.75
CA ALA A 528 -1.52 3.45 11.32
C ALA A 528 -0.84 4.39 10.30
N ALA A 529 -0.79 4.00 9.01
CA ALA A 529 -0.22 4.82 7.94
C ALA A 529 -1.11 5.99 7.47
N SER A 530 -2.34 6.11 7.98
CA SER A 530 -3.23 7.24 7.68
C SER A 530 -3.02 8.44 8.61
N LEU A 531 -2.22 8.29 9.68
CA LEU A 531 -2.08 9.27 10.75
C LEU A 531 -0.76 10.07 10.72
N GLY A 532 0.13 9.80 9.75
CA GLY A 532 1.39 10.54 9.62
C GLY A 532 1.72 10.90 8.17
N GLY A 533 1.61 12.18 7.80
CA GLY A 533 2.29 12.73 6.62
C GLY A 533 1.44 13.32 5.49
N ALA A 534 0.16 13.63 5.69
CA ALA A 534 -0.71 14.14 4.61
C ALA A 534 -1.32 15.53 4.90
N GLY A 535 -0.52 16.47 5.43
CA GLY A 535 -0.95 17.84 5.70
C GLY A 535 -0.64 18.87 4.61
N ASP A 536 0.35 18.65 3.73
CA ASP A 536 1.05 19.81 3.10
C ASP A 536 0.93 19.93 1.56
N TRP A 537 0.11 19.11 0.91
CA TRP A 537 0.02 19.09 -0.57
C TRP A 537 -1.08 19.99 -1.16
N ARG A 538 -1.79 20.76 -0.32
CA ARG A 538 -2.87 21.65 -0.76
C ARG A 538 -2.28 22.91 -1.40
N GLY A 539 -2.10 22.91 -2.74
CA GLY A 539 -2.02 24.16 -3.52
C GLY A 539 -0.98 24.26 -4.64
N ARG A 540 -0.07 23.29 -4.85
CA ARG A 540 1.02 23.43 -5.85
C ARG A 540 0.82 22.75 -7.20
N VAL A 541 -0.18 21.89 -7.35
CA VAL A 541 -0.34 21.02 -8.52
C VAL A 541 -1.58 21.42 -9.28
N ARG A 542 -1.48 21.78 -10.57
CA ARG A 542 -2.66 22.07 -11.39
C ARG A 542 -3.18 20.83 -12.08
N VAL A 543 -4.47 20.80 -12.37
CA VAL A 543 -5.10 19.74 -13.18
C VAL A 543 -4.39 19.61 -14.54
N ALA A 544 -3.97 20.72 -15.15
CA ALA A 544 -3.22 20.73 -16.41
C ALA A 544 -1.89 19.97 -16.34
N ASP A 545 -1.16 20.07 -15.23
CA ASP A 545 0.14 19.40 -15.06
C ASP A 545 -0.05 17.88 -15.01
N LEU A 546 -1.01 17.42 -14.22
CA LEU A 546 -1.38 16.00 -14.14
C LEU A 546 -1.87 15.46 -15.48
N ARG A 547 -2.67 16.24 -16.21
CA ARG A 547 -3.18 15.88 -17.53
C ARG A 547 -2.04 15.76 -18.54
N THR A 548 -1.05 16.65 -18.51
CA THR A 548 0.11 16.61 -19.41
C THR A 548 0.96 15.35 -19.18
N ILE A 549 1.22 15.00 -17.91
CA ILE A 549 1.95 13.77 -17.57
C ILE A 549 1.18 12.53 -18.03
N ALA A 550 -0.12 12.48 -17.74
CA ALA A 550 -0.98 11.37 -18.13
C ALA A 550 -1.06 11.23 -19.66
N VAL A 551 -1.22 12.34 -20.41
CA VAL A 551 -1.22 12.33 -21.89
C VAL A 551 0.09 11.78 -22.44
N ARG A 552 1.22 12.14 -21.82
CA ARG A 552 2.55 11.71 -22.31
C ARG A 552 2.81 10.22 -22.11
N ILE A 553 2.21 9.61 -21.08
CA ILE A 553 2.47 8.21 -20.71
C ILE A 553 1.39 7.27 -21.24
N ILE A 554 0.13 7.70 -21.25
CA ILE A 554 -1.04 6.87 -21.55
C ILE A 554 -1.68 7.26 -22.90
N GLY A 555 -1.33 8.45 -23.42
CA GLY A 555 -1.88 8.99 -24.66
C GLY A 555 -3.12 9.88 -24.43
N VAL A 556 -3.45 10.67 -25.47
CA VAL A 556 -4.49 11.71 -25.43
C VAL A 556 -5.87 11.14 -25.11
N ARG A 557 -6.27 10.07 -25.82
CA ARG A 557 -7.61 9.47 -25.70
C ARG A 557 -7.85 8.81 -24.34
N GLY A 558 -6.87 8.08 -23.80
CA GLY A 558 -6.97 7.42 -22.50
C GLY A 558 -7.04 8.44 -21.36
N THR A 559 -6.25 9.51 -21.44
CA THR A 559 -6.26 10.57 -20.43
C THR A 559 -7.55 11.37 -20.43
N GLN A 560 -8.09 11.72 -21.61
CA GLN A 560 -9.38 12.40 -21.72
C GLN A 560 -10.49 11.60 -21.04
N ARG A 561 -10.66 10.33 -21.44
CA ARG A 561 -11.69 9.45 -20.90
C ARG A 561 -11.64 9.35 -19.37
N ALA A 562 -10.45 9.15 -18.81
CA ALA A 562 -10.31 8.93 -17.37
C ALA A 562 -10.47 10.21 -16.51
N PHE A 563 -10.11 11.37 -17.05
CA PHE A 563 -10.34 12.66 -16.37
C PHE A 563 -11.82 13.07 -16.48
N ASP A 564 -12.47 12.79 -17.61
CA ASP A 564 -13.91 13.03 -17.80
C ASP A 564 -14.73 12.12 -16.86
N GLU A 565 -14.36 10.85 -16.72
CA GLU A 565 -15.01 9.92 -15.79
C GLU A 565 -14.81 10.32 -14.32
N TYR A 566 -13.64 10.84 -13.97
CA TYR A 566 -13.42 11.42 -12.65
C TYR A 566 -14.28 12.67 -12.42
N ALA A 567 -14.41 13.54 -13.42
CA ALA A 567 -15.26 14.73 -13.37
C ALA A 567 -16.75 14.36 -13.19
N GLU A 568 -17.22 13.33 -13.89
CA GLU A 568 -18.58 12.78 -13.73
C GLU A 568 -18.81 12.26 -12.30
N ARG A 569 -17.88 11.48 -11.74
CA ARG A 569 -17.99 10.96 -10.35
C ARG A 569 -17.95 12.07 -9.31
N ARG A 570 -17.19 13.15 -9.58
CA ARG A 570 -17.12 14.34 -8.73
C ARG A 570 -18.33 15.25 -8.89
N GLY A 571 -19.12 15.10 -9.96
CA GLY A 571 -20.28 15.94 -10.27
C GLY A 571 -19.92 17.38 -10.68
N LYS A 572 -18.65 17.64 -11.05
CA LYS A 572 -18.16 18.96 -11.47
C LYS A 572 -17.10 18.81 -12.56
N PRO A 573 -17.14 19.63 -13.64
CA PRO A 573 -16.13 19.60 -14.69
C PRO A 573 -14.77 20.07 -14.15
N LEU A 574 -13.70 19.37 -14.54
CA LEU A 574 -12.33 19.72 -14.16
C LEU A 574 -11.83 20.90 -15.01
N GLN A 575 -11.47 22.00 -14.37
CA GLN A 575 -10.86 23.13 -15.08
C GLN A 575 -9.33 22.99 -15.14
N PRO A 576 -8.65 23.29 -16.26
CA PRO A 576 -7.21 23.12 -16.39
C PRO A 576 -6.37 23.88 -15.36
N GLY A 577 -6.85 25.07 -14.95
CA GLY A 577 -6.20 25.92 -13.94
C GLY A 577 -6.57 25.59 -12.49
N GLU A 578 -7.48 24.64 -12.25
CA GLU A 578 -7.87 24.22 -10.91
C GLU A 578 -6.70 23.51 -10.20
N SER A 579 -6.57 23.70 -8.88
CA SER A 579 -5.64 22.93 -8.06
C SER A 579 -6.14 21.48 -7.96
N ALA A 580 -5.27 20.52 -8.27
CA ALA A 580 -5.59 19.12 -8.15
C ALA A 580 -5.81 18.74 -6.67
N ASP A 581 -6.98 18.17 -6.38
CA ASP A 581 -7.26 17.60 -5.07
C ASP A 581 -6.51 16.26 -4.88
N ARG A 582 -6.37 15.82 -3.63
CA ARG A 582 -5.67 14.57 -3.29
C ARG A 582 -6.25 13.37 -4.04
N ALA A 583 -7.57 13.36 -4.25
CA ALA A 583 -8.26 12.30 -4.94
C ALA A 583 -7.90 12.27 -6.44
N LEU A 584 -7.72 13.42 -7.10
CA LEU A 584 -7.26 13.49 -8.49
C LEU A 584 -5.77 13.14 -8.63
N ILE A 585 -4.92 13.55 -7.69
CA ILE A 585 -3.51 13.14 -7.65
C ILE A 585 -3.41 11.61 -7.53
N GLN A 586 -4.18 11.00 -6.62
CA GLN A 586 -4.25 9.54 -6.47
C GLN A 586 -4.91 8.84 -7.67
N HIS A 587 -5.88 9.48 -8.32
CA HIS A 587 -6.48 8.98 -9.56
C HIS A 587 -5.47 8.99 -10.70
N THR A 588 -4.70 10.05 -10.84
CA THR A 588 -3.63 10.18 -11.84
C THR A 588 -2.48 9.21 -11.56
N GLU A 589 -2.10 9.02 -10.30
CA GLU A 589 -1.13 7.99 -9.90
C GLU A 589 -1.61 6.58 -10.27
N ARG A 590 -2.88 6.27 -10.04
CA ARG A 590 -3.50 4.98 -10.44
C ARG A 590 -3.48 4.79 -11.95
N LEU A 591 -3.87 5.83 -12.69
CA LEU A 591 -3.86 5.84 -14.15
C LEU A 591 -2.46 5.54 -14.70
N LEU A 592 -1.44 6.23 -14.18
CA LEU A 592 -0.05 6.02 -14.58
C LEU A 592 0.48 4.64 -14.13
N ALA A 593 0.02 4.14 -12.99
CA ALA A 593 0.43 2.85 -12.45
C ALA A 593 0.00 1.69 -13.34
N GLY A 594 -1.16 1.78 -13.99
CA GLY A 594 -1.62 0.76 -14.92
C GLY A 594 -0.82 0.68 -16.22
N ALA A 595 -0.10 1.75 -16.60
CA ALA A 595 0.77 1.77 -17.77
C ALA A 595 2.24 1.41 -17.44
N VAL A 596 2.78 1.89 -16.31
CA VAL A 596 4.24 1.82 -16.01
C VAL A 596 4.55 1.11 -14.68
N GLY A 597 3.53 0.61 -13.97
CA GLY A 597 3.62 0.03 -12.64
C GLY A 597 3.58 1.08 -11.52
N ALA A 598 2.98 0.73 -10.38
CA ALA A 598 2.72 1.64 -9.25
C ALA A 598 3.99 2.30 -8.67
N ALA A 599 5.15 1.66 -8.79
CA ALA A 599 6.42 2.21 -8.31
C ALA A 599 7.02 3.28 -9.23
N SER A 600 6.83 3.14 -10.54
CA SER A 600 7.33 4.07 -11.56
C SER A 600 6.41 5.28 -11.64
N ALA A 601 5.09 5.04 -11.64
CA ALA A 601 4.07 6.08 -11.62
C ALA A 601 4.25 7.07 -10.47
N ARG A 602 4.46 6.56 -9.25
CA ARG A 602 4.69 7.41 -8.08
C ARG A 602 5.96 8.23 -8.16
N ARG A 603 7.05 7.67 -8.72
CA ARG A 603 8.32 8.40 -8.92
C ARG A 603 8.19 9.49 -9.99
N ILE A 604 7.48 9.23 -11.07
CA ILE A 604 7.21 10.22 -12.12
C ILE A 604 6.35 11.35 -11.55
N LEU A 605 5.28 11.01 -10.83
CA LEU A 605 4.44 12.00 -10.16
C LEU A 605 5.28 12.81 -9.17
N MET A 606 6.02 12.16 -8.27
CA MET A 606 6.86 12.84 -7.27
C MET A 606 7.96 13.69 -7.92
N GLY A 607 8.59 13.24 -9.01
CA GLY A 607 9.62 13.97 -9.72
C GLY A 607 9.11 15.28 -10.34
N VAL A 608 7.91 15.25 -10.93
CA VAL A 608 7.27 16.45 -11.48
C VAL A 608 6.73 17.36 -10.37
N LEU A 609 6.21 16.77 -9.29
CA LEU A 609 5.73 17.48 -8.11
C LEU A 609 6.85 18.14 -7.29
N SER A 610 8.11 17.75 -7.52
CA SER A 610 9.30 18.28 -6.82
C SER A 610 9.97 19.46 -7.54
N GLY A 611 9.51 19.86 -8.72
CA GLY A 611 9.93 21.12 -9.36
C GLY A 611 11.25 21.12 -10.13
N SER A 612 11.83 19.98 -10.51
CA SER A 612 13.01 19.94 -11.40
C SER A 612 12.58 19.70 -12.85
N GLY A 613 12.33 20.78 -13.61
CA GLY A 613 12.15 20.70 -15.07
C GLY A 613 13.45 20.29 -15.75
N LEU A 614 13.40 19.31 -16.65
CA LEU A 614 14.50 18.92 -17.53
C LEU A 614 13.99 18.54 -18.93
N ASP A 615 14.80 18.93 -19.90
CA ASP A 615 14.60 19.17 -21.33
C ASP A 615 13.81 18.16 -22.18
N ILE A 616 12.92 18.71 -23.01
CA ILE A 616 12.18 17.99 -24.07
C ILE A 616 12.42 18.65 -25.44
N ALA A 617 12.99 19.86 -25.48
CA ALA A 617 13.17 20.62 -26.71
C ALA A 617 14.43 20.22 -27.49
N GLU A 618 15.51 19.80 -26.82
CA GLU A 618 16.79 19.48 -27.50
C GLU A 618 16.82 18.12 -28.23
N ALA A 619 15.87 17.22 -27.97
CA ALA A 619 15.90 15.87 -28.54
C ALA A 619 15.35 15.75 -29.98
N MET A 620 14.79 16.83 -30.55
CA MET A 620 14.01 16.78 -31.80
C MET A 620 14.79 16.98 -33.11
N ALA A 621 16.09 17.28 -33.07
CA ALA A 621 16.80 17.80 -34.25
C ALA A 621 17.59 16.78 -35.12
N LEU A 622 17.55 15.46 -34.89
CA LEU A 622 18.61 14.55 -35.37
C LEU A 622 18.20 13.31 -36.22
N MET A 623 17.11 13.30 -37.00
CA MET A 623 16.58 11.99 -37.50
C MET A 623 16.22 11.77 -38.98
N ASP A 624 16.64 12.58 -39.97
CA ASP A 624 16.06 12.50 -41.34
C ASP A 624 16.94 12.00 -42.52
N GLU A 625 17.93 11.12 -42.35
CA GLU A 625 18.89 10.86 -43.46
C GLU A 625 19.33 9.39 -43.62
N ALA A 626 18.62 8.57 -44.41
CA ALA A 626 19.03 7.16 -44.64
C ALA A 626 18.58 6.50 -45.99
N SER A 627 18.42 7.24 -47.09
CA SER A 627 17.94 6.65 -48.38
C SER A 627 18.89 6.78 -49.59
N GLN A 628 20.14 7.22 -49.45
CA GLN A 628 21.06 7.44 -50.58
C GLN A 628 22.10 6.32 -50.83
N GLU A 629 21.92 5.14 -50.24
CA GLU A 629 23.06 4.25 -49.90
C GLU A 629 23.69 3.44 -51.06
N LEU A 630 23.01 3.24 -52.19
CA LEU A 630 23.51 2.30 -53.22
C LEU A 630 24.22 2.91 -54.42
N ARG A 631 23.95 4.18 -54.78
CA ARG A 631 24.80 4.92 -55.74
C ARG A 631 26.04 5.51 -55.06
N PHE A 632 25.87 5.85 -53.78
CA PHE A 632 26.93 6.28 -52.88
C PHE A 632 28.11 5.31 -52.91
N ASN A 633 27.95 4.01 -52.67
CA ASN A 633 29.10 3.10 -52.45
C ASN A 633 30.24 3.12 -53.49
N ARG A 634 29.98 3.39 -54.78
CA ARG A 634 31.05 3.37 -55.80
C ARG A 634 31.76 4.71 -55.94
N GLU A 635 31.01 5.80 -55.86
CA GLU A 635 31.56 7.16 -55.78
C GLU A 635 32.21 7.39 -54.41
N LEU A 636 31.61 6.82 -53.36
CA LEU A 636 32.11 6.75 -51.99
C LEU A 636 33.47 6.07 -51.93
N LEU A 637 33.73 4.93 -52.56
CA LEU A 637 35.04 4.29 -52.41
C LEU A 637 36.20 5.14 -52.96
N SER A 638 36.01 5.81 -54.11
CA SER A 638 37.00 6.73 -54.67
C SER A 638 37.10 8.04 -53.88
N THR A 639 35.94 8.62 -53.54
CA THR A 639 35.82 9.86 -52.76
C THR A 639 36.31 9.65 -51.32
N THR A 640 36.13 8.46 -50.75
CA THR A 640 36.59 8.10 -49.40
C THR A 640 38.09 7.92 -49.39
N LEU A 641 38.68 7.23 -50.38
CA LEU A 641 40.14 7.14 -50.46
C LEU A 641 40.78 8.53 -50.58
N GLU A 642 40.19 9.44 -51.38
CA GLU A 642 40.69 10.81 -51.51
C GLU A 642 40.41 11.75 -50.33
N ASN A 643 39.28 11.58 -49.63
CA ASN A 643 38.89 12.42 -48.48
C ASN A 643 39.26 11.82 -47.11
N VAL A 644 39.87 10.63 -47.06
CA VAL A 644 40.42 10.10 -45.81
C VAL A 644 41.57 11.00 -45.36
N SER A 645 41.45 11.49 -44.13
CA SER A 645 42.43 12.40 -43.49
C SER A 645 43.80 11.75 -43.23
N GLN A 646 43.94 10.46 -43.50
CA GLN A 646 45.19 9.70 -43.47
C GLN A 646 45.78 9.60 -44.87
N GLY A 647 47.11 9.78 -45.00
CA GLY A 647 47.81 9.42 -46.22
C GLY A 647 47.79 7.90 -46.40
N ILE A 648 47.50 7.42 -47.60
CA ILE A 648 47.52 5.99 -47.94
C ILE A 648 48.45 5.79 -49.12
N SER A 649 49.35 4.83 -49.03
CA SER A 649 50.17 4.37 -50.15
C SER A 649 50.15 2.84 -50.26
N VAL A 650 50.04 2.35 -51.48
CA VAL A 650 49.98 0.92 -51.81
C VAL A 650 51.08 0.61 -52.80
N VAL A 651 51.88 -0.40 -52.49
CA VAL A 651 52.95 -0.91 -53.37
C VAL A 651 52.68 -2.34 -53.79
N ASP A 652 53.15 -2.72 -54.98
CA ASP A 652 53.08 -4.07 -55.51
C ASP A 652 54.16 -5.01 -54.92
N ALA A 653 54.17 -6.26 -55.37
CA ALA A 653 55.12 -7.28 -54.93
C ALA A 653 56.60 -6.94 -55.24
N GLN A 654 56.85 -6.07 -56.23
CA GLN A 654 58.17 -5.58 -56.60
C GLN A 654 58.57 -4.31 -55.84
N MET A 655 57.75 -3.87 -54.86
CA MET A 655 57.93 -2.65 -54.06
C MET A 655 57.86 -1.37 -54.89
N ARG A 656 57.01 -1.37 -55.92
CA ARG A 656 56.68 -0.18 -56.72
C ARG A 656 55.31 0.36 -56.35
N LEU A 657 55.15 1.67 -56.32
CA LEU A 657 53.91 2.32 -55.93
C LEU A 657 52.80 2.13 -56.99
N VAL A 658 51.63 1.64 -56.60
CA VAL A 658 50.49 1.38 -57.50
C VAL A 658 49.26 2.23 -57.21
N ALA A 659 49.07 2.66 -55.97
CA ALA A 659 47.99 3.57 -55.60
C ALA A 659 48.39 4.44 -54.42
N TRP A 660 47.88 5.67 -54.40
CA TRP A 660 48.01 6.59 -53.28
C TRP A 660 46.81 7.55 -53.26
N ASN A 661 46.57 8.18 -52.12
CA ASN A 661 45.60 9.27 -52.04
C ASN A 661 46.31 10.63 -51.97
N ARG A 662 45.54 11.71 -52.19
CA ARG A 662 46.05 13.08 -52.16
C ARG A 662 46.76 13.41 -50.83
N ARG A 663 46.20 12.97 -49.71
CA ARG A 663 46.77 13.24 -48.38
C ARG A 663 48.17 12.66 -48.19
N TYR A 664 48.50 11.55 -48.85
CA TYR A 664 49.85 10.99 -48.83
C TYR A 664 50.89 11.92 -49.48
N LEU A 665 50.52 12.63 -50.54
CA LEU A 665 51.40 13.61 -51.19
C LEU A 665 51.58 14.85 -50.32
N GLU A 666 50.48 15.37 -49.76
CA GLU A 666 50.50 16.56 -48.90
C GLU A 666 51.30 16.35 -47.61
N LEU A 667 51.26 15.15 -47.03
CA LEU A 667 51.99 14.88 -45.79
C LEU A 667 53.51 14.91 -45.98
N PHE A 668 54.02 14.48 -47.13
CA PHE A 668 55.46 14.31 -47.37
C PHE A 668 56.06 15.32 -48.37
N ASP A 669 55.22 16.14 -49.00
CA ASP A 669 55.60 17.26 -49.87
C ASP A 669 56.63 16.85 -50.92
N TYR A 670 56.24 15.86 -51.75
CA TYR A 670 57.07 15.35 -52.84
C TYR A 670 57.07 16.33 -54.03
N PRO A 671 58.22 16.58 -54.68
CA PRO A 671 58.30 17.37 -55.91
C PRO A 671 57.36 16.86 -57.03
N GLU A 672 56.82 17.78 -57.83
CA GLU A 672 56.00 17.43 -58.99
C GLU A 672 56.74 16.47 -59.93
N GLY A 673 56.08 15.38 -60.32
CA GLY A 673 56.65 14.34 -61.18
C GLY A 673 57.45 13.24 -60.45
N MET A 674 57.74 13.39 -59.15
CA MET A 674 58.47 12.37 -58.38
C MET A 674 57.60 11.14 -58.05
N VAL A 675 56.30 11.33 -57.82
CA VAL A 675 55.36 10.24 -57.53
C VAL A 675 54.55 9.90 -58.78
N TYR A 676 54.75 8.71 -59.30
CA TYR A 676 54.00 8.15 -60.42
C TYR A 676 53.82 6.65 -60.25
N VAL A 677 52.86 6.08 -60.97
CA VAL A 677 52.59 4.63 -60.91
C VAL A 677 53.83 3.87 -61.40
N GLY A 678 54.36 2.98 -60.55
CA GLY A 678 55.52 2.15 -60.85
C GLY A 678 56.86 2.66 -60.28
N VAL A 679 56.88 3.82 -59.60
CA VAL A 679 58.08 4.34 -58.93
C VAL A 679 58.51 3.40 -57.79
N PRO A 680 59.81 3.06 -57.63
CA PRO A 680 60.27 2.28 -56.49
C PRO A 680 60.03 3.04 -55.17
N VAL A 681 59.34 2.42 -54.22
CA VAL A 681 59.04 3.06 -52.93
C VAL A 681 60.29 3.37 -52.11
N ALA A 682 61.39 2.66 -52.38
CA ALA A 682 62.70 2.91 -51.78
C ALA A 682 63.18 4.35 -52.00
N ASP A 683 62.88 4.93 -53.18
CA ASP A 683 63.31 6.28 -53.53
C ASP A 683 62.50 7.34 -52.78
N LEU A 684 61.21 7.08 -52.57
CA LEU A 684 60.35 7.93 -51.74
C LEU A 684 60.73 7.86 -50.25
N ILE A 685 61.12 6.68 -49.76
CA ILE A 685 61.59 6.51 -48.38
C ILE A 685 62.94 7.20 -48.17
N ARG A 686 63.84 7.12 -49.16
CA ARG A 686 65.16 7.78 -49.13
C ARG A 686 65.01 9.29 -49.03
N TRP A 687 64.14 9.88 -49.87
CA TRP A 687 63.79 11.30 -49.81
C TRP A 687 63.32 11.74 -48.42
N ASN A 688 62.43 10.95 -47.80
CA ASN A 688 61.94 11.24 -46.45
C ASN A 688 63.07 11.12 -45.41
N ALA A 689 63.96 10.14 -45.53
CA ALA A 689 65.08 9.96 -44.61
C ALA A 689 66.11 11.10 -44.68
N GLU A 690 66.41 11.62 -45.88
CA GLU A 690 67.32 12.76 -46.08
C GLU A 690 66.80 14.05 -45.43
N ARG A 691 65.48 14.23 -45.37
CA ARG A 691 64.82 15.36 -44.69
C ARG A 691 64.66 15.16 -43.18
N GLY A 692 65.17 14.06 -42.63
CA GLY A 692 65.07 13.74 -41.21
C GLY A 692 63.71 13.20 -40.76
N GLU A 693 62.76 12.97 -41.67
CA GLU A 693 61.42 12.45 -41.37
C GLU A 693 61.43 10.99 -40.86
N CYS A 694 62.59 10.32 -40.97
CA CYS A 694 62.79 8.96 -40.45
C CYS A 694 63.40 8.87 -39.05
N GLY A 695 63.73 10.01 -38.43
CA GLY A 695 64.44 10.08 -37.15
C GLY A 695 65.97 9.93 -37.32
N PRO A 696 66.74 10.05 -36.22
CA PRO A 696 68.21 10.04 -36.28
C PRO A 696 68.76 8.69 -36.78
N GLY A 697 69.75 8.72 -37.66
CA GLY A 697 70.43 7.54 -38.22
C GLY A 697 70.88 7.73 -39.66
N GLU A 698 71.65 6.79 -40.21
CA GLU A 698 72.04 6.82 -41.63
C GLU A 698 70.86 6.54 -42.57
N VAL A 699 70.79 7.31 -43.67
CA VAL A 699 69.70 7.29 -44.66
C VAL A 699 69.50 5.88 -45.26
N GLU A 700 70.57 5.25 -45.75
CA GLU A 700 70.48 3.92 -46.38
C GLU A 700 70.07 2.82 -45.41
N ALA A 701 70.45 2.93 -44.13
CA ALA A 701 70.02 1.99 -43.10
C ALA A 701 68.50 2.04 -42.88
N HIS A 702 67.90 3.25 -42.89
CA HIS A 702 66.45 3.43 -42.78
C HIS A 702 65.69 2.87 -43.99
N VAL A 703 66.20 3.09 -45.20
CA VAL A 703 65.63 2.55 -46.44
C VAL A 703 65.68 1.02 -46.44
N ALA A 704 66.84 0.43 -46.18
CA ALA A 704 67.02 -1.02 -46.17
C ALA A 704 66.14 -1.70 -45.13
N LYS A 705 66.06 -1.14 -43.90
CA LYS A 705 65.19 -1.64 -42.83
C LYS A 705 63.72 -1.62 -43.24
N ARG A 706 63.26 -0.53 -43.87
CA ARG A 706 61.85 -0.37 -44.24
C ARG A 706 61.44 -1.28 -45.38
N ILE A 707 62.26 -1.39 -46.42
CA ILE A 707 62.03 -2.32 -47.54
C ILE A 707 62.06 -3.78 -47.05
N GLY A 708 62.99 -4.11 -46.15
CA GLY A 708 63.05 -5.42 -45.50
C GLY A 708 61.75 -5.78 -44.77
N HIS A 709 61.20 -4.85 -43.97
CA HIS A 709 59.92 -5.06 -43.28
C HIS A 709 58.73 -5.23 -44.24
N MET A 710 58.67 -4.42 -45.31
CA MET A 710 57.61 -4.53 -46.32
C MET A 710 57.66 -5.87 -47.06
N ARG A 711 58.85 -6.35 -47.43
CA ARG A 711 59.04 -7.66 -48.08
C ARG A 711 58.72 -8.83 -47.15
N ALA A 712 59.03 -8.71 -45.87
CA ALA A 712 58.67 -9.71 -44.86
C ALA A 712 57.16 -9.72 -44.52
N GLY A 713 56.40 -8.71 -44.97
CA GLY A 713 54.96 -8.60 -44.73
C GLY A 713 54.55 -8.35 -43.27
N ALA A 714 55.50 -7.99 -42.41
CA ALA A 714 55.28 -7.84 -40.97
C ALA A 714 54.39 -6.63 -40.65
N MET A 715 53.33 -6.81 -39.86
CA MET A 715 52.53 -5.66 -39.39
C MET A 715 53.41 -4.72 -38.56
N HIS A 716 53.40 -3.44 -38.90
CA HIS A 716 54.25 -2.46 -38.24
C HIS A 716 53.44 -1.20 -37.90
N LEU A 717 53.39 -0.86 -36.60
CA LEU A 717 52.82 0.36 -36.04
C LEU A 717 53.96 1.20 -35.48
N VAL A 718 54.20 2.38 -36.05
CA VAL A 718 55.24 3.31 -35.55
C VAL A 718 54.68 4.70 -35.47
N GLN A 719 54.81 5.31 -34.30
CA GLN A 719 54.52 6.72 -34.08
C GLN A 719 55.83 7.50 -34.13
N ARG A 720 55.84 8.63 -34.84
CA ARG A 720 57.01 9.49 -34.96
C ARG A 720 56.60 10.93 -34.71
N ILE A 721 57.42 11.64 -33.96
CA ILE A 721 57.32 13.09 -33.80
C ILE A 721 58.25 13.69 -34.85
N ARG A 722 57.70 14.56 -35.68
CA ARG A 722 58.41 15.30 -36.71
C ARG A 722 59.23 16.44 -36.10
N PRO A 723 60.22 16.99 -36.84
CA PRO A 723 60.98 18.16 -36.41
C PRO A 723 60.10 19.39 -36.12
N ASP A 724 58.93 19.48 -36.76
CA ASP A 724 57.93 20.55 -36.55
C ASP A 724 57.02 20.33 -35.32
N GLY A 725 57.20 19.23 -34.58
CA GLY A 725 56.43 18.87 -33.39
C GLY A 725 55.14 18.09 -33.66
N SER A 726 54.75 17.88 -34.93
CA SER A 726 53.59 17.06 -35.28
C SER A 726 53.88 15.57 -35.11
N THR A 727 52.88 14.77 -34.73
CA THR A 727 53.04 13.32 -34.50
C THR A 727 52.33 12.53 -35.59
N ILE A 728 53.07 11.73 -36.35
CA ILE A 728 52.51 10.84 -37.37
C ILE A 728 52.58 9.39 -36.92
N GLU A 729 51.44 8.73 -36.94
CA GLU A 729 51.29 7.30 -36.77
C GLU A 729 51.24 6.59 -38.13
N MET A 730 52.12 5.60 -38.32
CA MET A 730 52.20 4.80 -39.54
C MET A 730 51.81 3.36 -39.29
N ARG A 731 50.90 2.82 -40.09
CA ARG A 731 50.44 1.42 -40.02
C ARG A 731 50.61 0.73 -41.35
N GLY A 732 51.39 -0.35 -41.38
CA GLY A 732 51.64 -1.13 -42.59
C GLY A 732 51.12 -2.56 -42.51
N ARG A 733 50.57 -3.09 -43.59
CA ARG A 733 50.15 -4.50 -43.72
C ARG A 733 50.33 -5.03 -45.14
N ALA A 734 50.67 -6.31 -45.27
CA ALA A 734 50.73 -6.99 -46.57
C ALA A 734 49.33 -7.19 -47.17
N LEU A 735 49.24 -7.11 -48.51
CA LEU A 735 47.99 -7.34 -49.25
C LEU A 735 47.88 -8.79 -49.75
N PRO A 736 46.65 -9.35 -49.83
CA PRO A 736 46.42 -10.64 -50.48
C PRO A 736 46.73 -10.54 -51.98
N GLY A 737 47.72 -11.31 -52.47
CA GLY A 737 48.17 -11.27 -53.88
C GLY A 737 49.58 -10.69 -54.11
N GLY A 738 50.25 -10.25 -53.05
CA GLY A 738 51.60 -9.65 -53.12
C GLY A 738 51.53 -8.12 -53.18
N GLY A 739 52.36 -7.46 -52.38
CA GLY A 739 52.34 -6.01 -52.17
C GLY A 739 52.06 -5.61 -50.72
N TYR A 740 52.06 -4.30 -50.45
CA TYR A 740 52.05 -3.76 -49.10
C TYR A 740 51.30 -2.42 -49.05
N VAL A 741 50.35 -2.27 -48.13
CA VAL A 741 49.63 -1.00 -47.90
C VAL A 741 50.15 -0.35 -46.63
N THR A 742 50.42 0.96 -46.70
CA THR A 742 50.79 1.78 -45.54
C THR A 742 49.83 2.94 -45.40
N THR A 743 49.30 3.15 -44.19
CA THR A 743 48.52 4.34 -43.83
C THR A 743 49.33 5.24 -42.89
N TYR A 744 49.17 6.56 -43.03
CA TYR A 744 49.89 7.62 -42.34
C TYR A 744 48.87 8.58 -41.73
N SER A 745 48.81 8.68 -40.40
CA SER A 745 47.82 9.48 -39.69
C SER A 745 48.50 10.57 -38.87
N ASP A 746 48.14 11.83 -39.06
CA ASP A 746 48.51 12.88 -38.13
C ASP A 746 47.64 12.77 -36.88
N VAL A 747 48.25 12.41 -35.75
CA VAL A 747 47.57 12.22 -34.45
C VAL A 747 47.85 13.36 -33.48
N THR A 748 48.42 14.48 -33.95
CA THR A 748 48.82 15.62 -33.11
C THR A 748 47.63 16.19 -32.33
N ALA A 749 46.52 16.46 -33.01
CA ALA A 749 45.31 17.00 -32.39
C ALA A 749 44.63 16.01 -31.42
N TYR A 750 44.72 14.70 -31.72
CA TYR A 750 44.20 13.66 -30.83
C TYR A 750 45.03 13.56 -29.56
N LYS A 751 46.37 13.64 -29.67
CA LYS A 751 47.28 13.63 -28.52
C LYS A 751 47.14 14.89 -27.66
N SER A 752 46.99 16.07 -28.27
CA SER A 752 46.72 17.30 -27.52
C SER A 752 45.35 17.27 -26.84
N ALA A 753 44.33 16.69 -27.49
CA ALA A 753 43.01 16.53 -26.90
C ALA A 753 43.02 15.49 -25.78
N GLU A 754 43.78 14.40 -25.89
CA GLU A 754 43.99 13.40 -24.82
C GLU A 754 44.64 14.05 -23.60
N GLN A 755 45.68 14.87 -23.80
CA GLN A 755 46.34 15.63 -22.74
C GLN A 755 45.39 16.64 -22.08
N ALA A 756 44.64 17.41 -22.88
CA ALA A 756 43.64 18.35 -22.40
C ALA A 756 42.48 17.65 -21.66
N LEU A 757 42.11 16.44 -22.07
CA LEU A 757 41.11 15.63 -21.38
C LEU A 757 41.62 15.16 -20.02
N MET A 758 42.89 14.75 -19.92
CA MET A 758 43.51 14.38 -18.64
C MET A 758 43.54 15.57 -17.68
N GLU A 759 43.97 16.74 -18.13
CA GLU A 759 43.98 17.97 -17.32
C GLU A 759 42.55 18.42 -16.92
N ALA A 760 41.58 18.31 -17.83
CA ALA A 760 40.18 18.59 -17.53
C ALA A 760 39.61 17.58 -16.52
N ASN A 761 40.01 16.31 -16.59
CA ASN A 761 39.58 15.28 -15.68
C ASN A 761 40.18 15.47 -14.28
N GLU A 762 41.46 15.82 -14.18
CA GLU A 762 42.09 16.21 -12.89
C GLU A 762 41.40 17.44 -12.27
N THR A 763 41.07 18.44 -13.09
CA THR A 763 40.32 19.63 -12.64
C THR A 763 38.89 19.26 -12.20
N LEU A 764 38.25 18.32 -12.90
CA LEU A 764 36.93 17.80 -12.54
C LEU A 764 36.97 16.99 -11.25
N GLU A 765 37.98 16.14 -11.05
CA GLU A 765 38.18 15.39 -9.81
C GLU A 765 38.37 16.34 -8.62
N GLN A 766 39.21 17.36 -8.78
CA GLN A 766 39.36 18.42 -7.76
C GLN A 766 38.04 19.15 -7.48
N ARG A 767 37.25 19.46 -8.52
CA ARG A 767 35.92 20.09 -8.33
C ARG A 767 34.91 19.14 -7.71
N VAL A 768 34.94 17.85 -8.02
CA VAL A 768 34.08 16.84 -7.40
C VAL A 768 34.44 16.69 -5.93
N ASP A 769 35.72 16.63 -5.59
CA ASP A 769 36.18 16.56 -4.20
C ASP A 769 35.81 17.83 -3.43
N GLN A 770 36.03 19.01 -4.02
CA GLN A 770 35.61 20.29 -3.45
C GLN A 770 34.08 20.34 -3.25
N ARG A 771 33.29 19.94 -4.26
CA ARG A 771 31.82 19.92 -4.14
C ARG A 771 31.32 18.87 -3.16
N THR A 772 32.02 17.75 -3.05
CA THR A 772 31.70 16.69 -2.08
C THR A 772 32.00 17.16 -0.66
N ALA A 773 33.09 17.92 -0.46
CA ALA A 773 33.40 18.59 0.80
C ALA A 773 32.37 19.68 1.14
N GLU A 774 32.04 20.58 0.20
CA GLU A 774 31.01 21.60 0.36
C GLU A 774 29.64 20.99 0.67
N LEU A 775 29.27 19.91 -0.01
CA LEU A 775 28.01 19.21 0.23
C LEU A 775 28.00 18.48 1.58
N SER A 776 29.11 17.84 1.96
CA SER A 776 29.27 17.21 3.27
C SER A 776 29.15 18.25 4.40
N GLU A 777 29.76 19.41 4.21
CA GLU A 777 29.66 20.54 5.15
C GLU A 777 28.24 21.11 5.19
N ALA A 778 27.58 21.28 4.04
CA ALA A 778 26.19 21.74 3.97
C ALA A 778 25.22 20.73 4.62
N LEU A 779 25.45 19.42 4.44
CA LEU A 779 24.68 18.36 5.09
C LEU A 779 24.92 18.35 6.61
N ALA A 780 26.17 18.53 7.05
CA ALA A 780 26.52 18.66 8.45
C ALA A 780 25.89 19.93 9.07
N ALA A 781 25.93 21.06 8.36
CA ALA A 781 25.29 22.31 8.76
C ALA A 781 23.78 22.16 8.84
N THR A 782 23.14 21.50 7.86
CA THR A 782 21.70 21.22 7.87
C THR A 782 21.32 20.27 9.01
N ALA A 783 22.12 19.23 9.26
CA ALA A 783 21.90 18.30 10.37
C ALA A 783 22.12 18.96 11.75
N ARG A 784 23.04 19.93 11.86
CA ARG A 784 23.19 20.77 13.06
C ARG A 784 22.00 21.72 13.20
N ALA A 785 21.61 22.43 12.14
CA ALA A 785 20.48 23.36 12.12
C ALA A 785 19.16 22.66 12.51
N ARG A 786 18.94 21.43 12.03
CA ARG A 786 17.79 20.61 12.39
C ARG A 786 17.83 20.20 13.86
N ARG A 787 18.99 19.74 14.35
CA ARG A 787 19.15 19.40 15.77
C ARG A 787 18.97 20.62 16.67
N THR A 788 19.47 21.80 16.28
CA THR A 788 19.23 23.04 17.03
C THR A 788 17.77 23.47 16.97
N ALA A 789 17.08 23.28 15.85
CA ALA A 789 15.66 23.59 15.73
C ALA A 789 14.78 22.64 16.56
N GLU A 790 15.08 21.34 16.54
CA GLU A 790 14.37 20.33 17.34
C GLU A 790 14.64 20.54 18.85
N ALA A 791 15.89 20.81 19.23
CA ALA A 791 16.25 21.16 20.60
C ALA A 791 15.59 22.48 21.04
N ALA A 792 15.55 23.49 20.19
CA ALA A 792 14.86 24.75 20.45
C ALA A 792 13.34 24.55 20.62
N ASN A 793 12.72 23.67 19.83
CA ASN A 793 11.29 23.42 19.93
C ASN A 793 10.94 22.65 21.22
N VAL A 794 11.71 21.62 21.57
CA VAL A 794 11.56 20.90 22.85
C VAL A 794 11.83 21.83 24.04
N SER A 795 12.87 22.67 23.95
CA SER A 795 13.17 23.70 24.95
C SER A 795 12.05 24.73 25.05
N LYS A 796 11.41 25.11 23.94
CA LYS A 796 10.28 26.05 23.92
C LYS A 796 9.05 25.46 24.60
N THR A 797 8.72 24.19 24.35
CA THR A 797 7.61 23.51 25.02
C THR A 797 7.88 23.34 26.52
N ARG A 798 9.10 22.93 26.89
CA ARG A 798 9.51 22.80 28.30
C ARG A 798 9.56 24.15 29.01
N PHE A 799 10.05 25.19 28.34
CA PHE A 799 10.06 26.56 28.83
C PHE A 799 8.64 27.10 29.03
N LEU A 800 7.71 26.87 28.10
CA LEU A 800 6.31 27.30 28.25
C LEU A 800 5.61 26.58 29.42
N ALA A 801 5.89 25.29 29.62
CA ALA A 801 5.36 24.55 30.76
C ALA A 801 5.94 25.03 32.10
N ALA A 802 7.26 25.29 32.16
CA ALA A 802 7.93 25.81 33.36
C ALA A 802 7.52 27.26 33.66
N ALA A 803 7.55 28.14 32.66
CA ALA A 803 7.13 29.53 32.80
C ALA A 803 5.67 29.65 33.22
N SER A 804 4.80 28.74 32.76
CA SER A 804 3.42 28.71 33.24
C SER A 804 3.30 28.34 34.71
N HIS A 805 4.11 27.40 35.19
CA HIS A 805 4.14 27.04 36.61
C HIS A 805 4.60 28.24 37.46
N ASP A 806 5.69 28.87 37.04
CA ASP A 806 6.29 30.01 37.73
C ASP A 806 5.41 31.27 37.68
N LEU A 807 4.54 31.41 36.67
CA LEU A 807 3.55 32.50 36.60
C LEU A 807 2.30 32.23 37.42
N LEU A 808 1.87 30.96 37.55
CA LEU A 808 0.68 30.58 38.31
C LEU A 808 0.85 30.72 39.83
N GLN A 809 2.07 30.49 40.36
CA GLN A 809 2.38 30.62 41.79
C GLN A 809 2.15 32.04 42.36
N PRO A 810 2.77 33.11 41.81
CA PRO A 810 2.57 34.45 42.33
C PRO A 810 1.12 34.94 42.15
N LEU A 811 0.45 34.50 41.07
CA LEU A 811 -0.98 34.75 40.84
C LEU A 811 -1.86 34.10 41.93
N ASN A 812 -1.54 32.86 42.33
CA ASN A 812 -2.26 32.16 43.39
C ASN A 812 -2.10 32.85 44.75
N ALA A 813 -0.88 33.23 45.12
CA ALA A 813 -0.61 33.94 46.36
C ALA A 813 -1.33 35.30 46.40
N ALA A 814 -1.24 36.08 45.32
CA ALA A 814 -1.92 37.36 45.21
C ALA A 814 -3.44 37.23 45.34
N ARG A 815 -4.04 36.16 44.80
CA ARG A 815 -5.48 35.88 44.92
C ARG A 815 -5.91 35.48 46.34
N LEU A 816 -5.07 34.74 47.06
CA LEU A 816 -5.31 34.42 48.47
C LEU A 816 -5.30 35.70 49.31
N PHE A 817 -4.35 36.61 49.07
CA PHE A 817 -4.26 37.91 49.76
C PHE A 817 -5.44 38.85 49.43
N THR A 818 -5.85 38.97 48.17
CA THR A 818 -7.00 39.81 47.80
C THR A 818 -8.31 39.26 48.36
N SER A 819 -8.46 37.92 48.40
CA SER A 819 -9.60 37.25 49.03
C SER A 819 -9.62 37.47 50.55
N ALA A 820 -8.45 37.43 51.20
CA ALA A 820 -8.32 37.74 52.62
C ALA A 820 -8.64 39.22 52.90
N LEU A 821 -8.15 40.16 52.07
CA LEU A 821 -8.41 41.60 52.18
C LEU A 821 -9.91 41.91 52.07
N ARG A 822 -10.62 41.29 51.12
CA ARG A 822 -12.08 41.43 50.94
C ARG A 822 -12.90 41.01 52.15
N GLN A 823 -12.40 40.10 52.98
CA GLN A 823 -13.12 39.58 54.15
C GLN A 823 -12.80 40.36 55.42
N GLN A 824 -12.13 41.52 55.34
CA GLN A 824 -11.79 42.35 56.50
C GLN A 824 -12.95 43.28 56.88
N PRO A 825 -13.47 43.20 58.12
CA PRO A 825 -14.49 44.12 58.59
C PRO A 825 -13.93 45.55 58.68
N GLY A 826 -14.67 46.53 58.18
CA GLY A 826 -14.28 47.95 58.25
C GLY A 826 -13.47 48.48 57.06
N LEU A 827 -13.40 47.77 55.93
CA LEU A 827 -12.83 48.35 54.69
C LEU A 827 -13.71 49.47 54.15
N ASP A 828 -13.09 50.59 53.78
CA ASP A 828 -13.74 51.65 53.03
C ASP A 828 -14.24 51.14 51.66
N ALA A 829 -15.35 51.72 51.19
CA ALA A 829 -16.01 51.32 49.95
C ALA A 829 -15.07 51.36 48.72
N GLU A 830 -14.14 52.30 48.69
CA GLU A 830 -13.10 52.41 47.63
C GLU A 830 -12.10 51.24 47.68
N ALA A 831 -11.63 50.87 48.88
CA ALA A 831 -10.69 49.77 49.05
C ALA A 831 -11.33 48.41 48.70
N SER A 832 -12.61 48.23 49.02
CA SER A 832 -13.37 47.03 48.62
C SER A 832 -13.55 46.96 47.10
N GLN A 833 -13.87 48.08 46.44
CA GLN A 833 -13.95 48.14 44.98
C GLN A 833 -12.59 47.88 44.32
N LEU A 834 -11.50 48.39 44.90
CA LEU A 834 -10.15 48.15 44.38
C LEU A 834 -9.77 46.67 44.48
N ALA A 835 -10.07 46.03 45.62
CA ALA A 835 -9.86 44.59 45.80
C ALA A 835 -10.69 43.76 44.82
N GLU A 836 -11.93 44.14 44.52
CA GLU A 836 -12.76 43.50 43.49
C GLU A 836 -12.18 43.66 42.08
N ARG A 837 -11.67 44.85 41.74
CA ARG A 837 -11.02 45.09 40.44
C ARG A 837 -9.74 44.28 40.28
N ILE A 838 -8.92 44.18 41.34
CA ILE A 838 -7.71 43.37 41.34
C ILE A 838 -8.05 41.88 41.18
N ASP A 839 -9.05 41.36 41.91
CA ASP A 839 -9.50 39.97 41.76
C ASP A 839 -10.05 39.70 40.34
N ALA A 840 -10.80 40.65 39.76
CA ALA A 840 -11.27 40.55 38.38
C ALA A 840 -10.12 40.54 37.36
N SER A 841 -9.10 41.37 37.54
CA SER A 841 -7.89 41.40 36.69
C SER A 841 -7.10 40.10 36.80
N PHE A 842 -6.97 39.52 37.99
CA PHE A 842 -6.30 38.24 38.16
C PHE A 842 -7.06 37.08 37.51
N ARG A 843 -8.40 37.05 37.62
CA ARG A 843 -9.22 36.06 36.90
C ARG A 843 -9.06 36.18 35.38
N ALA A 844 -9.01 37.40 34.84
CA ALA A 844 -8.78 37.61 33.42
C ALA A 844 -7.38 37.12 32.98
N ALA A 845 -6.34 37.32 33.79
CA ALA A 845 -5.00 36.80 33.55
C ALA A 845 -4.92 35.26 33.64
N GLU A 846 -5.69 34.65 34.56
CA GLU A 846 -5.83 33.19 34.69
C GLU A 846 -6.49 32.59 33.44
N ASP A 847 -7.62 33.14 32.99
CA ASP A 847 -8.33 32.69 31.78
C ASP A 847 -7.44 32.80 30.52
N LEU A 848 -6.59 33.84 30.46
CA LEU A 848 -5.58 34.05 29.43
C LEU A 848 -4.53 32.94 29.39
N LEU A 849 -3.97 32.61 30.56
CA LEU A 849 -2.97 31.58 30.73
C LEU A 849 -3.53 30.19 30.42
N ASP A 850 -4.72 29.88 30.94
CA ASP A 850 -5.41 28.61 30.66
C ASP A 850 -5.66 28.43 29.15
N ALA A 851 -6.16 29.47 28.45
CA ALA A 851 -6.40 29.40 27.01
C ALA A 851 -5.11 29.18 26.20
N LEU A 852 -3.99 29.79 26.60
CA LEU A 852 -2.69 29.59 25.96
C LEU A 852 -2.15 28.17 26.19
N LEU A 853 -2.28 27.67 27.43
CA LEU A 853 -1.86 26.32 27.80
C LEU A 853 -2.67 25.25 27.08
N ASP A 854 -3.98 25.43 26.97
CA ASP A 854 -4.83 24.50 26.25
C ASP A 854 -4.49 24.44 24.77
N THR A 855 -4.18 25.58 24.15
CA THR A 855 -3.70 25.61 22.75
C THR A 855 -2.42 24.78 22.60
N SER A 856 -1.44 24.97 23.50
CA SER A 856 -0.18 24.21 23.49
C SER A 856 -0.37 22.70 23.77
N ARG A 857 -1.26 22.34 24.70
CA ARG A 857 -1.57 20.94 25.04
C ARG A 857 -2.33 20.22 23.92
N LEU A 858 -3.22 20.93 23.23
CA LEU A 858 -3.94 20.41 22.06
C LEU A 858 -3.00 20.23 20.85
N ASP A 859 -2.05 21.14 20.62
CA ASP A 859 -1.08 21.07 19.50
C ASP A 859 -0.07 19.90 19.64
N THR A 860 0.31 19.56 20.87
CA THR A 860 1.27 18.48 21.15
C THR A 860 0.63 17.08 21.15
N GLY A 861 -0.69 16.98 21.01
CA GLY A 861 -1.42 15.71 21.08
C GLY A 861 -1.44 15.08 22.48
N SER A 862 -1.13 15.86 23.53
CA SER A 862 -0.97 15.37 24.91
C SER A 862 -2.31 15.06 25.61
N TYR A 863 -3.44 15.48 25.05
CA TYR A 863 -4.78 15.25 25.61
C TYR A 863 -5.38 13.93 25.09
N ARG A 864 -5.73 13.01 25.99
CA ARG A 864 -6.44 11.76 25.65
C ARG A 864 -7.91 11.87 26.08
N PRO A 865 -8.88 11.96 25.14
CA PRO A 865 -10.29 12.13 25.48
C PRO A 865 -10.91 10.87 26.11
N GLU A 866 -11.68 11.03 27.18
CA GLU A 866 -12.41 9.95 27.86
C GLU A 866 -13.84 9.86 27.29
N VAL A 867 -14.00 9.19 26.15
CA VAL A 867 -15.28 9.12 25.44
C VAL A 867 -16.20 8.04 26.04
N GLY A 868 -17.31 8.48 26.66
CA GLY A 868 -18.32 7.59 27.26
C GLY A 868 -19.77 8.05 27.02
N PRO A 869 -20.77 7.21 27.33
CA PRO A 869 -22.17 7.61 27.30
C PRO A 869 -22.53 8.45 28.53
N PHE A 870 -23.23 9.58 28.35
CA PHE A 870 -23.82 10.36 29.46
C PHE A 870 -25.10 11.08 29.04
N ALA A 871 -25.93 11.46 30.02
CA ALA A 871 -27.17 12.19 29.79
C ALA A 871 -26.90 13.68 29.53
N LEU A 872 -27.50 14.26 28.48
CA LEU A 872 -27.34 15.68 28.18
C LEU A 872 -28.03 16.60 29.19
N SER A 873 -29.03 16.10 29.93
CA SER A 873 -29.72 16.83 31.00
C SER A 873 -28.74 17.40 32.01
N ASP A 874 -27.83 16.58 32.52
CA ASP A 874 -26.93 16.93 33.62
C ASP A 874 -25.94 18.01 33.18
N LEU A 875 -25.54 17.97 31.91
CA LEU A 875 -24.71 18.99 31.31
C LEU A 875 -25.47 20.32 31.13
N PHE A 876 -26.72 20.26 30.66
CA PHE A 876 -27.56 21.44 30.46
C PHE A 876 -27.90 22.13 31.77
N GLU A 877 -28.33 21.38 32.80
CA GLU A 877 -28.64 21.92 34.13
C GLU A 877 -27.44 22.63 34.74
N SER A 878 -26.26 22.03 34.63
CA SER A 878 -25.03 22.63 35.14
C SER A 878 -24.64 23.91 34.39
N LEU A 879 -24.81 23.96 33.07
CA LEU A 879 -24.59 25.17 32.27
C LEU A 879 -25.65 26.24 32.57
N GLN A 880 -26.89 25.85 32.82
CA GLN A 880 -27.97 26.76 33.18
C GLN A 880 -27.67 27.47 34.49
N ALA A 881 -27.31 26.71 35.53
CA ALA A 881 -26.94 27.26 36.82
C ALA A 881 -25.75 28.24 36.72
N GLN A 882 -24.78 27.95 35.84
CA GLN A 882 -23.61 28.80 35.64
C GLN A 882 -23.93 30.13 34.95
N PHE A 883 -24.73 30.11 33.88
CA PHE A 883 -24.94 31.29 33.03
C PHE A 883 -26.25 32.06 33.31
N ALA A 884 -27.14 31.54 34.16
CA ALA A 884 -28.39 32.24 34.52
C ALA A 884 -28.13 33.62 35.14
N VAL A 885 -27.20 33.70 36.11
CA VAL A 885 -26.85 34.95 36.80
C VAL A 885 -26.28 35.99 35.82
N VAL A 886 -25.41 35.55 34.90
CA VAL A 886 -24.78 36.42 33.89
C VAL A 886 -25.82 36.95 32.89
N ALA A 887 -26.77 36.11 32.50
CA ALA A 887 -27.85 36.51 31.60
C ALA A 887 -28.81 37.51 32.29
N GLU A 888 -29.16 37.26 33.56
CA GLU A 888 -30.03 38.13 34.36
C GLU A 888 -29.41 39.51 34.60
N GLN A 889 -28.12 39.57 34.99
CA GLN A 889 -27.38 40.83 35.13
C GLN A 889 -27.35 41.66 33.84
N ARG A 890 -27.42 41.01 32.68
CA ARG A 890 -27.43 41.65 31.35
C ARG A 890 -28.84 41.87 30.79
N GLY A 891 -29.89 41.52 31.53
CA GLY A 891 -31.28 41.62 31.06
C GLY A 891 -31.60 40.72 29.86
N LEU A 892 -30.86 39.62 29.66
CA LEU A 892 -31.05 38.66 28.57
C LEU A 892 -31.83 37.44 29.04
N ARG A 893 -32.75 36.93 28.21
CA ARG A 893 -33.46 35.68 28.50
C ARG A 893 -32.64 34.47 28.06
N LEU A 894 -32.04 33.74 29.01
CA LEU A 894 -31.39 32.44 28.73
C LEU A 894 -32.40 31.31 28.93
N ARG A 895 -32.72 30.59 27.84
CA ARG A 895 -33.63 29.43 27.88
C ARG A 895 -32.87 28.17 27.50
N MET A 896 -32.90 27.16 28.35
CA MET A 896 -32.40 25.82 28.02
C MET A 896 -33.57 24.87 27.82
N VAL A 897 -33.61 24.17 26.69
CA VAL A 897 -34.70 23.24 26.38
C VAL A 897 -34.41 21.91 27.10
N PRO A 898 -35.31 21.43 27.98
CA PRO A 898 -35.14 20.15 28.66
C PRO A 898 -34.98 19.01 27.65
N THR A 899 -34.04 18.11 27.88
CA THR A 899 -33.74 16.99 26.97
C THR A 899 -33.54 15.69 27.75
N ARG A 900 -34.05 14.59 27.19
CA ARG A 900 -33.83 13.21 27.69
C ARG A 900 -32.82 12.44 26.85
N LEU A 901 -32.08 13.12 25.98
CA LEU A 901 -31.12 12.48 25.07
C LEU A 901 -29.81 12.15 25.80
N ALA A 902 -29.26 10.98 25.54
CA ALA A 902 -27.90 10.62 25.90
C ALA A 902 -26.98 10.69 24.67
N VAL A 903 -25.73 11.09 24.89
CA VAL A 903 -24.70 11.18 23.84
C VAL A 903 -23.46 10.41 24.25
N ARG A 904 -22.66 10.01 23.27
CA ARG A 904 -21.36 9.38 23.48
C ARG A 904 -20.25 10.38 23.15
N SER A 905 -19.66 10.98 24.18
CA SER A 905 -18.60 11.99 24.08
C SER A 905 -17.82 12.07 25.39
N ASP A 906 -16.74 12.83 25.41
CA ASP A 906 -16.15 13.31 26.66
C ASP A 906 -17.02 14.46 27.22
N PRO A 907 -17.56 14.36 28.46
CA PRO A 907 -18.45 15.37 29.03
C PRO A 907 -17.73 16.68 29.38
N GLN A 908 -16.44 16.66 29.70
CA GLN A 908 -15.68 17.86 30.06
C GLN A 908 -15.32 18.67 28.82
N LEU A 909 -14.83 17.98 27.78
CA LEU A 909 -14.53 18.63 26.50
C LEU A 909 -15.80 19.14 25.81
N LEU A 910 -16.90 18.38 25.83
CA LEU A 910 -18.17 18.83 25.26
C LEU A 910 -18.73 20.03 26.03
N ARG A 911 -18.67 20.01 27.37
CA ARG A 911 -19.03 21.15 28.22
C ARG A 911 -18.28 22.40 27.80
N ARG A 912 -16.98 22.28 27.54
CA ARG A 912 -16.11 23.40 27.18
C ARG A 912 -16.51 24.04 25.85
N VAL A 913 -16.85 23.23 24.85
CA VAL A 913 -17.38 23.73 23.57
C VAL A 913 -18.67 24.52 23.78
N LEU A 914 -19.61 23.96 24.57
CA LEU A 914 -20.89 24.62 24.84
C LEU A 914 -20.73 25.89 25.68
N GLN A 915 -19.80 25.92 26.65
CA GLN A 915 -19.47 27.12 27.42
C GLN A 915 -18.99 28.25 26.51
N ASN A 916 -18.09 27.95 25.56
CA ASN A 916 -17.62 28.94 24.59
C ASN A 916 -18.75 29.46 23.70
N PHE A 917 -19.67 28.59 23.26
CA PHE A 917 -20.83 29.03 22.46
C PHE A 917 -21.79 29.91 23.26
N ILE A 918 -22.15 29.52 24.49
CA ILE A 918 -23.07 30.29 25.36
C ILE A 918 -22.44 31.61 25.80
N SER A 919 -21.16 31.59 26.17
CA SER A 919 -20.42 32.81 26.56
C SER A 919 -20.34 33.80 25.39
N ASN A 920 -20.03 33.33 24.18
CA ASN A 920 -20.05 34.20 22.99
C ASN A 920 -21.45 34.74 22.70
N ALA A 921 -22.49 33.91 22.78
CA ALA A 921 -23.88 34.36 22.61
C ALA A 921 -24.23 35.49 23.59
N LEU A 922 -23.99 35.30 24.89
CA LEU A 922 -24.25 36.31 25.92
C LEU A 922 -23.35 37.56 25.82
N ARG A 923 -22.15 37.43 25.24
CA ARG A 923 -21.22 38.54 25.04
C ARG A 923 -21.63 39.46 23.89
N TYR A 924 -22.23 38.93 22.83
CA TYR A 924 -22.54 39.70 21.62
C TYR A 924 -24.02 40.09 21.50
N THR A 925 -24.93 39.43 22.21
CA THR A 925 -26.34 39.85 22.26
C THR A 925 -26.53 41.05 23.18
N ARG A 926 -27.11 42.15 22.65
CA ARG A 926 -27.46 43.36 23.42
C ARG A 926 -28.79 43.22 24.15
N HIS A 927 -29.82 42.83 23.40
CA HIS A 927 -31.18 42.61 23.89
C HIS A 927 -31.74 41.34 23.24
N GLY A 928 -32.68 40.67 23.92
CA GLY A 928 -33.35 39.49 23.41
C GLY A 928 -33.05 38.23 24.22
N SER A 929 -32.69 37.14 23.56
CA SER A 929 -32.60 35.81 24.19
C SER A 929 -31.50 34.93 23.61
N VAL A 930 -30.99 34.04 24.45
CA VAL A 930 -30.10 32.94 24.08
C VAL A 930 -30.81 31.62 24.37
N LEU A 931 -30.84 30.72 23.40
CA LEU A 931 -31.51 29.42 23.51
C LEU A 931 -30.50 28.28 23.33
N LEU A 932 -30.37 27.39 24.32
CA LEU A 932 -29.65 26.13 24.20
C LEU A 932 -30.66 24.99 24.00
N GLY A 933 -30.48 24.17 22.97
CA GLY A 933 -31.31 23.02 22.70
C GLY A 933 -30.56 21.86 22.05
N ALA A 934 -31.15 20.67 22.11
CA ALA A 934 -30.61 19.48 21.43
C ALA A 934 -31.71 18.85 20.58
N ARG A 935 -31.40 18.52 19.33
CA ARG A 935 -32.31 17.82 18.41
C ARG A 935 -31.69 16.53 17.89
N ARG A 936 -32.53 15.51 17.74
CA ARG A 936 -32.13 14.24 17.16
C ARG A 936 -32.03 14.35 15.64
N VAL A 937 -30.90 13.91 15.09
CA VAL A 937 -30.63 13.84 13.65
C VAL A 937 -30.22 12.41 13.33
N GLY A 938 -31.20 11.54 13.10
CA GLY A 938 -30.97 10.11 12.86
C GLY A 938 -30.34 9.40 14.07
N ALA A 939 -29.09 8.93 13.89
CA ALA A 939 -28.26 8.29 14.91
C ALA A 939 -27.37 9.27 15.69
N GLU A 940 -27.46 10.57 15.39
CA GLU A 940 -26.70 11.64 16.03
C GLU A 940 -27.64 12.60 16.78
N VAL A 941 -27.07 13.41 17.65
CA VAL A 941 -27.72 14.52 18.34
C VAL A 941 -26.99 15.80 17.95
N ARG A 942 -27.72 16.79 17.45
CA ARG A 942 -27.20 18.13 17.16
C ARG A 942 -27.58 19.06 18.31
N ILE A 943 -26.58 19.52 19.04
CA ILE A 943 -26.71 20.49 20.14
C ILE A 943 -26.47 21.88 19.57
N GLU A 944 -27.32 22.85 19.93
CA GLU A 944 -27.37 24.16 19.30
C GLU A 944 -27.55 25.27 20.30
N VAL A 945 -26.79 26.35 20.09
CA VAL A 945 -26.90 27.61 20.82
C VAL A 945 -27.32 28.68 19.83
N TRP A 946 -28.51 29.22 20.03
CA TRP A 946 -29.08 30.30 19.24
C TRP A 946 -28.97 31.61 20.02
N ASP A 947 -28.54 32.68 19.36
CA ASP A 947 -28.49 34.03 19.91
C ASP A 947 -29.25 35.02 19.01
N SER A 948 -29.83 36.05 19.62
CA SER A 948 -30.47 37.17 18.90
C SER A 948 -29.51 38.36 18.72
N GLY A 949 -28.20 38.10 18.62
CA GLY A 949 -27.16 39.12 18.47
C GLY A 949 -27.06 39.69 17.05
N PRO A 950 -25.98 40.43 16.74
CA PRO A 950 -25.84 41.15 15.47
C PRO A 950 -25.66 40.25 14.24
N GLY A 951 -25.50 38.94 14.41
CA GLY A 951 -25.18 38.02 13.33
C GLY A 951 -23.78 38.23 12.73
N ILE A 952 -23.40 37.36 11.80
CA ILE A 952 -22.07 37.28 11.19
C ILE A 952 -22.22 37.23 9.66
N ALA A 953 -21.57 38.17 8.98
CA ALA A 953 -21.54 38.26 7.51
C ALA A 953 -20.91 37.01 6.89
N GLU A 954 -21.39 36.59 5.71
CA GLU A 954 -21.00 35.33 5.07
C GLU A 954 -19.50 35.20 4.83
N GLU A 955 -18.85 36.29 4.41
CA GLU A 955 -17.41 36.38 4.15
C GLU A 955 -16.57 36.20 5.43
N GLN A 956 -17.14 36.47 6.59
CA GLN A 956 -16.47 36.43 7.88
C GLN A 956 -16.65 35.09 8.61
N ARG A 957 -17.60 34.25 8.18
CA ARG A 957 -17.95 32.98 8.85
C ARG A 957 -16.80 31.96 8.91
N SER A 958 -15.92 31.95 7.92
CA SER A 958 -14.73 31.06 7.90
C SER A 958 -13.58 31.63 8.75
N ARG A 959 -13.46 32.95 8.84
CA ARG A 959 -12.40 33.65 9.58
C ARG A 959 -12.53 33.54 11.09
N ILE A 960 -13.75 33.56 11.64
CA ILE A 960 -13.95 33.55 13.10
C ILE A 960 -13.42 32.29 13.83
N PHE A 961 -13.13 31.21 13.10
CA PHE A 961 -12.51 30.00 13.67
C PHE A 961 -10.97 30.06 13.68
N GLY A 962 -10.37 31.09 13.07
CA GLY A 962 -8.93 31.31 13.09
C GLY A 962 -8.43 31.86 14.42
N GLU A 963 -7.19 31.54 14.77
CA GLU A 963 -6.55 31.98 16.02
C GLU A 963 -6.33 33.50 16.03
N PHE A 964 -6.63 34.12 17.17
CA PHE A 964 -6.54 35.57 17.38
C PHE A 964 -7.39 36.40 16.40
N GLN A 965 -8.26 35.76 15.61
CA GLN A 965 -9.12 36.47 14.68
C GLN A 965 -10.34 37.02 15.42
N ARG A 966 -10.56 38.32 15.25
CA ARG A 966 -11.70 39.04 15.81
C ARG A 966 -12.37 39.82 14.70
N LEU A 967 -13.68 39.99 14.82
CA LEU A 967 -14.40 40.96 14.02
C LEU A 967 -14.22 42.34 14.68
N ASP A 968 -14.06 43.40 13.89
CA ASP A 968 -13.87 44.80 14.35
C ASP A 968 -15.11 45.41 15.04
N ARG A 969 -16.03 44.57 15.56
CA ARG A 969 -17.20 44.97 16.32
C ARG A 969 -16.92 44.81 17.82
N PRO A 970 -16.77 45.90 18.58
CA PRO A 970 -16.58 45.82 20.03
C PRO A 970 -17.81 45.19 20.70
N SER A 971 -17.59 44.40 21.75
CA SER A 971 -18.69 43.89 22.57
C SER A 971 -19.49 45.07 23.12
N PRO A 972 -20.84 44.99 23.18
CA PRO A 972 -21.67 46.03 23.79
C PRO A 972 -21.31 46.33 25.24
N TRP A 973 -20.65 45.36 25.90
CA TRP A 973 -20.30 45.38 27.31
C TRP A 973 -18.84 45.78 27.56
N GLY A 974 -18.11 46.23 26.52
CA GLY A 974 -16.71 46.68 26.64
C GLY A 974 -15.67 45.57 26.83
N GLU A 975 -16.08 44.30 26.90
CA GLU A 975 -15.18 43.15 27.08
C GLU A 975 -14.34 42.87 25.83
N LYS A 976 -13.02 42.70 26.02
CA LYS A 976 -12.09 42.25 24.98
C LYS A 976 -11.81 40.76 25.16
N GLY A 977 -12.38 39.92 24.28
CA GLY A 977 -12.01 38.51 24.17
C GLY A 977 -10.73 38.33 23.34
N LEU A 978 -9.98 37.25 23.58
CA LEU A 978 -8.69 36.94 22.94
C LEU A 978 -8.77 36.44 21.50
N GLY A 979 -9.96 36.04 21.03
CA GLY A 979 -10.11 35.40 19.72
C GLY A 979 -9.67 33.93 19.67
N LEU A 980 -9.50 33.27 20.83
CA LEU A 980 -9.08 31.86 20.90
C LEU A 980 -10.25 30.86 21.06
N GLY A 981 -11.38 31.28 21.64
CA GLY A 981 -12.45 30.36 22.06
C GLY A 981 -13.03 29.48 20.95
N LEU A 982 -13.28 30.02 19.76
CA LEU A 982 -13.83 29.24 18.63
C LEU A 982 -12.78 28.32 17.98
N SER A 983 -11.52 28.75 17.92
CA SER A 983 -10.40 27.90 17.44
C SER A 983 -10.18 26.69 18.35
N ILE A 984 -10.33 26.86 19.67
CA ILE A 984 -10.30 25.77 20.65
C ILE A 984 -11.48 24.82 20.44
N CYS A 985 -12.69 25.34 20.17
CA CYS A 985 -13.84 24.50 19.86
C CYS A 985 -13.61 23.63 18.62
N ASP A 986 -13.03 24.19 17.55
CA ASP A 986 -12.75 23.47 16.30
C ASP A 986 -11.75 22.32 16.53
N ARG A 987 -10.69 22.58 17.30
CA ARG A 987 -9.70 21.58 17.70
C ARG A 987 -10.30 20.46 18.57
N ILE A 988 -11.13 20.81 19.55
CA ILE A 988 -11.83 19.82 20.41
C ILE A 988 -12.79 18.98 19.58
N ALA A 989 -13.55 19.59 18.66
CA ALA A 989 -14.46 18.87 17.79
C ALA A 989 -13.71 17.90 16.86
N GLY A 990 -12.61 18.35 16.26
CA GLY A 990 -11.72 17.49 15.46
C GLY A 990 -11.16 16.31 16.25
N MET A 991 -10.72 16.55 17.49
CA MET A 991 -10.19 15.50 18.38
C MET A 991 -11.25 14.46 18.76
N LEU A 992 -12.48 14.89 19.02
CA LEU A 992 -13.58 14.00 19.38
C LEU A 992 -14.27 13.35 18.17
N GLY A 993 -13.95 13.76 16.95
CA GLY A 993 -14.63 13.35 15.72
C GLY A 993 -16.03 13.93 15.56
N HIS A 994 -16.32 15.04 16.26
CA HIS A 994 -17.60 15.74 16.21
C HIS A 994 -17.59 16.85 15.14
N ARG A 995 -18.76 17.21 14.62
CA ARG A 995 -18.87 18.26 13.59
C ARG A 995 -19.42 19.55 14.18
N LEU A 996 -18.68 20.65 14.02
CA LEU A 996 -19.20 21.98 14.26
C LEU A 996 -20.02 22.49 13.08
N GLY A 997 -21.01 23.33 13.35
CA GLY A 997 -21.80 24.01 12.33
C GLY A 997 -22.15 25.43 12.78
N LEU A 998 -22.19 26.35 11.82
CA LEU A 998 -22.58 27.74 12.02
C LEU A 998 -23.65 28.11 11.00
N SER A 999 -24.75 28.68 11.47
CA SER A 999 -25.76 29.34 10.63
C SER A 999 -26.02 30.72 11.21
N SER A 1000 -25.69 31.79 10.48
CA SER A 1000 -25.84 33.16 10.98
C SER A 1000 -26.34 34.08 9.88
N ARG A 1001 -27.21 35.02 10.25
CA ARG A 1001 -27.70 36.08 9.35
C ARG A 1001 -27.45 37.42 10.01
N GLU A 1002 -26.81 38.32 9.28
CA GLU A 1002 -26.52 39.66 9.79
C GLU A 1002 -27.82 40.38 10.19
N GLY A 1003 -27.79 41.03 11.36
CA GLY A 1003 -28.93 41.68 12.00
C GLY A 1003 -29.96 40.76 12.67
N HIS A 1004 -29.87 39.44 12.50
CA HIS A 1004 -30.90 38.48 12.95
C HIS A 1004 -30.40 37.44 13.97
N GLY A 1005 -29.08 37.38 14.22
CA GLY A 1005 -28.47 36.46 15.19
C GLY A 1005 -27.70 35.29 14.56
N SER A 1006 -27.15 34.43 15.42
CA SER A 1006 -26.36 33.26 15.01
C SER A 1006 -26.80 31.98 15.72
N CYS A 1007 -26.53 30.86 15.06
CA CYS A 1007 -26.69 29.51 15.59
C CYS A 1007 -25.36 28.78 15.48
N PHE A 1008 -24.74 28.49 16.61
CA PHE A 1008 -23.58 27.61 16.72
C PHE A 1008 -24.04 26.22 17.14
N SER A 1009 -23.56 25.19 16.46
CA SER A 1009 -23.98 23.81 16.67
C SER A 1009 -22.82 22.83 16.72
N ILE A 1010 -22.97 21.76 17.49
CA ILE A 1010 -22.08 20.60 17.51
C ILE A 1010 -22.89 19.32 17.35
N THR A 1011 -22.46 18.44 16.46
CA THR A 1011 -23.13 17.16 16.16
C THR A 1011 -22.35 16.01 16.78
N VAL A 1012 -23.04 15.24 17.63
CA VAL A 1012 -22.46 14.22 18.53
C VAL A 1012 -23.18 12.87 18.34
N PRO A 1013 -22.51 11.71 18.41
CA PRO A 1013 -23.17 10.41 18.34
C PRO A 1013 -24.16 10.20 19.49
N ARG A 1014 -25.36 9.68 19.19
CA ARG A 1014 -26.38 9.36 20.19
C ARG A 1014 -26.01 8.08 20.95
N ALA A 1015 -26.25 8.05 22.26
CA ALA A 1015 -26.16 6.87 23.11
C ALA A 1015 -27.53 6.44 23.64
N VAL A 1016 -27.62 5.21 24.15
CA VAL A 1016 -28.75 4.74 24.97
C VAL A 1016 -28.48 5.17 26.41
N ALA A 1017 -29.43 5.83 27.06
CA ALA A 1017 -29.28 6.31 28.42
C ALA A 1017 -29.35 5.13 29.40
N GLU A 1018 -28.30 4.91 30.19
CA GLU A 1018 -28.40 4.13 31.43
C GLU A 1018 -28.67 5.10 32.59
N PRO A 1019 -29.66 4.85 33.48
CA PRO A 1019 -29.95 5.73 34.59
C PRO A 1019 -28.83 5.61 35.65
N GLN A 1020 -28.07 6.70 35.85
CA GLN A 1020 -27.23 6.83 37.04
C GLN A 1020 -28.10 7.30 38.22
N PRO A 1021 -27.95 6.69 39.42
CA PRO A 1021 -28.71 7.11 40.59
C PRO A 1021 -28.31 8.54 41.00
N ALA A 1022 -29.31 9.38 41.21
CA ALA A 1022 -29.15 10.76 41.68
C ALA A 1022 -28.38 10.77 43.01
N ARG A 1023 -27.22 11.46 43.05
CA ARG A 1023 -26.56 11.80 44.31
C ARG A 1023 -27.32 12.96 44.94
N LEU A 1024 -27.81 12.74 46.16
CA LEU A 1024 -28.39 13.78 47.01
C LEU A 1024 -27.32 14.84 47.29
N SER A 1025 -27.57 16.09 46.89
CA SER A 1025 -26.77 17.24 47.32
C SER A 1025 -27.09 17.59 48.77
N PRO A 1026 -26.10 17.73 49.68
CA PRO A 1026 -26.33 18.26 51.01
C PRO A 1026 -26.70 19.75 50.92
N GLY A 1027 -27.72 20.17 51.68
CA GLY A 1027 -28.20 21.55 51.72
C GLY A 1027 -27.17 22.54 52.27
N MET A 1028 -27.19 23.77 51.72
CA MET A 1028 -26.39 24.90 52.18
C MET A 1028 -26.84 25.33 53.58
N GLY A 1029 -26.03 25.03 54.61
CA GLY A 1029 -26.11 25.66 55.93
C GLY A 1029 -25.24 26.92 55.97
N THR A 1030 -25.82 28.04 56.36
CA THR A 1030 -25.16 29.33 56.56
C THR A 1030 -24.31 29.36 57.84
N ALA A 1031 -23.16 30.04 57.74
CA ALA A 1031 -22.35 30.64 58.80
C ALA A 1031 -22.24 29.89 60.15
N ALA A 1032 -21.32 28.91 60.22
CA ALA A 1032 -20.72 28.48 61.48
C ALA A 1032 -19.18 28.61 61.36
N GLN A 1033 -18.54 29.22 62.36
CA GLN A 1033 -17.09 29.28 62.52
C GLN A 1033 -16.52 27.85 62.53
N LEU A 1034 -15.45 27.61 61.77
CA LEU A 1034 -14.82 26.30 61.67
C LEU A 1034 -13.69 26.24 62.69
N SER A 1035 -13.97 25.79 63.91
CA SER A 1035 -12.94 25.52 64.93
C SER A 1035 -12.18 24.23 64.58
N LEU A 1036 -11.32 24.29 63.55
CA LEU A 1036 -10.48 23.20 63.07
C LEU A 1036 -9.02 23.62 63.13
N THR A 1037 -8.11 22.66 63.33
CA THR A 1037 -6.67 22.85 63.14
C THR A 1037 -6.23 22.22 61.83
N VAL A 1038 -5.65 23.01 60.91
CA VAL A 1038 -5.21 22.56 59.59
C VAL A 1038 -3.70 22.77 59.44
N LEU A 1039 -2.99 21.75 58.98
CA LEU A 1039 -1.56 21.85 58.64
C LEU A 1039 -1.41 22.03 57.13
N CYS A 1040 -0.85 23.15 56.70
CA CYS A 1040 -0.49 23.42 55.30
C CYS A 1040 0.99 23.08 55.08
N LEU A 1041 1.27 22.15 54.17
CA LEU A 1041 2.60 21.75 53.74
C LEU A 1041 2.83 22.22 52.30
N ASP A 1042 3.67 23.23 52.10
CA ASP A 1042 4.00 23.83 50.80
C ASP A 1042 5.40 24.45 50.90
N ASP A 1043 6.25 24.32 49.89
CA ASP A 1043 7.63 24.84 49.91
C ASP A 1043 7.68 26.36 49.70
N ASP A 1044 6.62 26.95 49.14
CA ASP A 1044 6.49 28.39 48.91
C ASP A 1044 5.91 29.14 50.13
N ALA A 1045 6.75 29.95 50.76
CA ALA A 1045 6.38 30.75 51.92
C ALA A 1045 5.22 31.73 51.65
N ALA A 1046 5.10 32.27 50.43
CA ALA A 1046 4.03 33.22 50.09
C ALA A 1046 2.67 32.53 50.00
N ILE A 1047 2.64 31.28 49.54
CA ILE A 1047 1.40 30.46 49.51
C ILE A 1047 1.01 30.08 50.94
N LEU A 1048 1.97 29.68 51.78
CA LEU A 1048 1.73 29.39 53.20
C LEU A 1048 1.17 30.59 53.95
N ASP A 1049 1.74 31.78 53.74
CA ASP A 1049 1.26 33.02 54.38
C ASP A 1049 -0.14 33.41 53.90
N GLY A 1050 -0.42 33.27 52.59
CA GLY A 1050 -1.76 33.48 52.03
C GLY A 1050 -2.80 32.49 52.57
N MET A 1051 -2.43 31.22 52.71
CA MET A 1051 -3.30 30.18 53.30
C MET A 1051 -3.55 30.44 54.79
N ARG A 1052 -2.51 30.84 55.54
CA ARG A 1052 -2.64 31.22 56.96
C ARG A 1052 -3.61 32.40 57.11
N ALA A 1053 -3.43 33.46 56.32
CA ALA A 1053 -4.28 34.64 56.36
C ALA A 1053 -5.76 34.33 56.01
N LEU A 1054 -6.00 33.44 55.05
CA LEU A 1054 -7.35 33.02 54.67
C LEU A 1054 -8.02 32.12 55.72
N LEU A 1055 -7.31 31.10 56.21
CA LEU A 1055 -7.86 30.10 57.13
C LEU A 1055 -8.12 30.67 58.54
N GLN A 1056 -7.21 31.49 59.06
CA GLN A 1056 -7.38 32.15 60.36
C GLN A 1056 -8.68 33.00 60.40
N ARG A 1057 -9.04 33.64 59.28
CA ARG A 1057 -10.29 34.40 59.17
C ARG A 1057 -11.55 33.54 59.23
N TRP A 1058 -11.46 32.25 58.90
CA TRP A 1058 -12.57 31.31 59.05
C TRP A 1058 -12.66 30.70 60.46
N GLY A 1059 -11.77 31.12 61.36
CA GLY A 1059 -11.63 30.57 62.72
C GLY A 1059 -10.83 29.28 62.77
N VAL A 1060 -10.13 28.92 61.68
CA VAL A 1060 -9.31 27.72 61.56
C VAL A 1060 -7.88 28.05 62.03
N ASP A 1061 -7.37 27.27 62.98
CA ASP A 1061 -5.96 27.33 63.38
C ASP A 1061 -5.09 26.74 62.27
N CYS A 1062 -4.28 27.57 61.61
CA CYS A 1062 -3.47 27.18 60.46
C CYS A 1062 -2.00 27.04 60.85
N ARG A 1063 -1.53 25.79 60.94
CA ARG A 1063 -0.11 25.45 61.09
C ARG A 1063 0.51 25.33 59.71
N THR A 1064 1.79 25.68 59.58
CA THR A 1064 2.47 25.70 58.28
C THR A 1064 3.80 24.98 58.38
N ALA A 1065 4.13 24.19 57.37
CA ALA A 1065 5.41 23.50 57.24
C ALA A 1065 5.92 23.62 55.81
N ARG A 1066 7.24 23.77 55.65
CA ARG A 1066 7.89 23.83 54.32
C ARG A 1066 8.46 22.50 53.88
N ASP A 1067 8.73 21.62 54.82
CA ASP A 1067 9.30 20.30 54.58
C ASP A 1067 8.70 19.23 55.50
N VAL A 1068 9.08 17.98 55.28
CA VAL A 1068 8.63 16.82 56.05
C VAL A 1068 9.01 16.94 57.53
N ALA A 1069 10.17 17.52 57.86
CA ALA A 1069 10.66 17.63 59.23
C ALA A 1069 9.93 18.74 60.04
N GLU A 1070 9.59 19.85 59.40
CA GLU A 1070 8.70 20.88 59.94
C GLU A 1070 7.28 20.32 60.14
N ALA A 1071 6.76 19.57 59.17
CA ALA A 1071 5.44 18.96 59.27
C ALA A 1071 5.35 17.96 60.44
N GLU A 1072 6.39 17.15 60.65
CA GLU A 1072 6.49 16.22 61.77
C GLU A 1072 6.49 16.96 63.12
N ARG A 1073 7.27 18.04 63.25
CA ARG A 1073 7.29 18.87 64.47
C ARG A 1073 5.92 19.50 64.77
N GLU A 1074 5.23 20.01 63.75
CA GLU A 1074 3.89 20.60 63.92
C GLU A 1074 2.80 19.57 64.24
N LEU A 1075 2.95 18.32 63.77
CA LEU A 1075 2.06 17.21 64.15
C LEU A 1075 2.31 16.74 65.60
N GLN A 1076 3.54 16.85 66.10
CA GLN A 1076 3.88 16.51 67.50
C GLN A 1076 3.39 17.56 68.51
N ARG A 1077 3.22 18.83 68.09
CA ARG A 1077 2.74 19.93 68.94
C ARG A 1077 1.29 19.77 69.43
N GLY A 1078 0.47 18.95 68.79
CA GLY A 1078 -0.91 18.70 69.17
C GLY A 1078 -1.77 18.19 67.99
N PRO A 1079 -3.03 17.79 68.22
CA PRO A 1079 -3.87 17.21 67.17
C PRO A 1079 -4.11 18.20 66.01
N VAL A 1080 -4.09 17.67 64.79
CA VAL A 1080 -4.41 18.37 63.53
C VAL A 1080 -5.59 17.63 62.90
N ASP A 1081 -6.59 18.36 62.41
CA ASP A 1081 -7.83 17.81 61.82
C ASP A 1081 -7.71 17.54 60.32
N LEU A 1082 -6.87 18.29 59.60
CA LEU A 1082 -6.63 18.11 58.16
C LEU A 1082 -5.21 18.53 57.78
N ILE A 1083 -4.56 17.76 56.89
CA ILE A 1083 -3.35 18.20 56.19
C ILE A 1083 -3.72 18.65 54.77
N LEU A 1084 -3.27 19.85 54.38
CA LEU A 1084 -3.27 20.35 53.01
C LEU A 1084 -1.84 20.29 52.49
N ALA A 1085 -1.52 19.29 51.67
CA ALA A 1085 -0.15 19.06 51.19
C ALA A 1085 -0.03 19.41 49.70
N ASP A 1086 0.97 20.22 49.32
CA ASP A 1086 1.31 20.42 47.93
C ASP A 1086 1.92 19.15 47.32
N TYR A 1087 1.63 18.92 46.04
CA TYR A 1087 2.14 17.76 45.33
C TYR A 1087 3.59 17.94 44.88
N HIS A 1088 4.06 19.16 44.61
CA HIS A 1088 5.45 19.42 44.24
C HIS A 1088 6.13 20.14 45.39
N LEU A 1089 6.89 19.40 46.21
CA LEU A 1089 7.73 20.00 47.24
C LEU A 1089 9.16 20.14 46.70
N GLY A 1090 9.92 21.10 47.23
CA GLY A 1090 11.32 21.33 46.87
C GLY A 1090 12.20 20.08 46.98
N ASP A 1091 13.37 20.10 46.33
CA ASP A 1091 14.35 19.00 46.28
C ASP A 1091 13.87 17.69 45.61
N GLY A 1092 12.82 17.76 44.78
CA GLY A 1092 12.37 16.65 43.95
C GLY A 1092 11.51 15.60 44.68
N VAL A 1093 11.07 15.92 45.90
CA VAL A 1093 10.16 15.09 46.70
C VAL A 1093 8.71 15.44 46.32
N ASP A 1094 7.94 14.44 45.89
CA ASP A 1094 6.49 14.65 45.66
C ASP A 1094 5.69 14.58 46.97
N GLY A 1095 4.55 15.28 47.04
CA GLY A 1095 3.71 15.32 48.24
C GLY A 1095 3.20 13.95 48.70
N LEU A 1096 3.07 12.99 47.78
CA LEU A 1096 2.73 11.59 48.11
C LEU A 1096 3.91 10.85 48.75
N GLN A 1097 5.16 11.19 48.42
CA GLN A 1097 6.37 10.70 49.07
C GLN A 1097 6.50 11.31 50.47
N ALA A 1098 6.28 12.62 50.61
CA ALA A 1098 6.29 13.28 51.91
C ALA A 1098 5.28 12.67 52.90
N LEU A 1099 4.04 12.41 52.46
CA LEU A 1099 3.03 11.75 53.29
C LEU A 1099 3.39 10.29 53.61
N ARG A 1100 4.03 9.57 52.68
CA ARG A 1100 4.53 8.21 52.95
C ARG A 1100 5.66 8.22 53.97
N GLU A 1101 6.55 9.19 53.90
CA GLU A 1101 7.67 9.34 54.81
C GLU A 1101 7.19 9.67 56.23
N LEU A 1102 6.24 10.59 56.39
CA LEU A 1102 5.61 10.87 57.68
C LEU A 1102 4.94 9.61 58.28
N ARG A 1103 4.26 8.81 57.44
CA ARG A 1103 3.65 7.55 57.87
C ARG A 1103 4.71 6.51 58.27
N ALA A 1104 5.82 6.42 57.52
CA ALA A 1104 6.91 5.48 57.80
C ALA A 1104 7.65 5.82 59.10
N ARG A 1105 7.70 7.10 59.50
CA ARG A 1105 8.23 7.56 60.79
C ARG A 1105 7.27 7.32 61.97
N GLY A 1106 6.14 6.65 61.74
CA GLY A 1106 5.17 6.30 62.78
C GLY A 1106 4.23 7.43 63.20
N VAL A 1107 4.18 8.54 62.44
CA VAL A 1107 3.29 9.67 62.73
C VAL A 1107 1.87 9.32 62.24
N PRO A 1108 0.85 9.32 63.12
CA PRO A 1108 -0.54 9.10 62.72
C PRO A 1108 -1.04 10.30 61.90
N LEU A 1109 -1.30 10.09 60.60
CA LEU A 1109 -1.75 11.16 59.70
C LEU A 1109 -3.27 11.36 59.79
N PRO A 1110 -3.75 12.59 60.05
CA PRO A 1110 -5.16 12.94 59.94
C PRO A 1110 -5.61 12.95 58.46
N PRO A 1111 -6.91 13.15 58.16
CA PRO A 1111 -7.39 13.34 56.80
C PRO A 1111 -6.50 14.30 56.00
N THR A 1112 -6.20 13.96 54.76
CA THR A 1112 -5.24 14.72 53.95
C THR A 1112 -5.83 15.04 52.59
N ALA A 1113 -5.64 16.27 52.11
CA ALA A 1113 -5.95 16.67 50.75
C ALA A 1113 -4.68 17.16 50.05
N LEU A 1114 -4.56 16.79 48.78
CA LEU A 1114 -3.46 17.22 47.93
C LEU A 1114 -3.83 18.50 47.19
N ILE A 1115 -2.92 19.45 47.16
CA ILE A 1115 -3.00 20.66 46.33
C ILE A 1115 -2.03 20.45 45.16
N THR A 1116 -2.43 20.71 43.91
CA THR A 1116 -1.53 20.50 42.77
C THR A 1116 -1.85 21.41 41.58
N ALA A 1117 -0.82 21.84 40.86
CA ALA A 1117 -0.93 22.46 39.54
C ALA A 1117 -1.02 21.42 38.39
N ASP A 1118 -0.75 20.14 38.66
CA ASP A 1118 -0.82 19.07 37.66
C ASP A 1118 -2.25 18.53 37.51
N GLY A 1119 -2.78 18.59 36.27
CA GLY A 1119 -4.10 18.11 35.90
C GLY A 1119 -4.13 16.66 35.39
N SER A 1120 -2.98 15.96 35.36
CA SER A 1120 -2.80 14.64 34.76
C SER A 1120 -3.78 13.60 35.32
N SER A 1121 -4.31 12.75 34.43
CA SER A 1121 -5.21 11.66 34.81
C SER A 1121 -4.50 10.59 35.66
N GLU A 1122 -3.20 10.42 35.46
CA GLU A 1122 -2.36 9.49 36.24
C GLU A 1122 -2.23 9.93 37.70
N LEU A 1123 -2.00 11.22 37.98
CA LEU A 1123 -1.99 11.74 39.35
C LEU A 1123 -3.36 11.60 40.03
N LYS A 1124 -4.44 11.94 39.31
CA LYS A 1124 -5.81 11.77 39.82
C LYS A 1124 -6.11 10.32 40.20
N GLN A 1125 -5.65 9.36 39.38
CA GLN A 1125 -5.85 7.95 39.65
C GLN A 1125 -5.00 7.47 40.84
N ARG A 1126 -3.73 7.90 40.94
CA ARG A 1126 -2.84 7.58 42.07
C ARG A 1126 -3.36 8.13 43.40
N ALA A 1127 -3.78 9.39 43.43
CA ALA A 1127 -4.35 10.00 44.63
C ALA A 1127 -5.67 9.33 45.05
N ARG A 1128 -6.55 9.03 44.08
CA ARG A 1128 -7.82 8.33 44.34
C ARG A 1128 -7.62 6.92 44.85
N ALA A 1129 -6.63 6.19 44.33
CA ALA A 1129 -6.27 4.85 44.82
C ALA A 1129 -5.80 4.87 46.29
N GLN A 1130 -5.26 6.00 46.75
CA GLN A 1130 -4.80 6.19 48.13
C GLN A 1130 -5.80 6.96 49.02
N GLY A 1131 -6.96 7.33 48.47
CA GLY A 1131 -8.04 8.00 49.20
C GLY A 1131 -7.86 9.51 49.42
N TYR A 1132 -6.91 10.16 48.74
CA TYR A 1132 -6.64 11.59 48.93
C TYR A 1132 -7.49 12.47 47.99
N PRO A 1133 -8.36 13.36 48.48
CA PRO A 1133 -9.01 14.39 47.66
C PRO A 1133 -7.97 15.35 47.07
N ILE A 1134 -8.22 15.82 45.84
CA ILE A 1134 -7.34 16.77 45.13
C ILE A 1134 -8.03 18.14 45.01
N LEU A 1135 -7.30 19.20 45.34
CA LEU A 1135 -7.58 20.59 45.01
C LEU A 1135 -6.58 21.08 43.96
N HIS A 1136 -7.04 21.82 42.97
CA HIS A 1136 -6.16 22.37 41.94
C HIS A 1136 -5.66 23.77 42.31
N LYS A 1137 -4.38 24.04 42.06
CA LYS A 1137 -3.81 25.40 42.06
C LYS A 1137 -4.28 26.11 40.78
N PRO A 1138 -4.71 27.38 40.84
CA PRO A 1138 -4.81 28.20 42.05
C PRO A 1138 -6.01 27.80 42.91
N VAL A 1139 -5.83 27.77 44.24
CA VAL A 1139 -6.81 27.22 45.19
C VAL A 1139 -8.03 28.15 45.30
N ARG A 1140 -9.23 27.65 44.98
CA ARG A 1140 -10.46 28.43 45.07
C ARG A 1140 -10.97 28.44 46.52
N PRO A 1141 -11.10 29.61 47.18
CA PRO A 1141 -11.54 29.68 48.58
C PRO A 1141 -12.85 28.95 48.86
N ALA A 1142 -13.82 29.01 47.94
CA ALA A 1142 -15.10 28.30 48.08
C ALA A 1142 -14.94 26.77 48.07
N ALA A 1143 -14.06 26.23 47.23
CA ALA A 1143 -13.80 24.78 47.15
C ALA A 1143 -13.03 24.29 48.37
N LEU A 1144 -12.06 25.08 48.84
CA LEU A 1144 -11.33 24.81 50.08
C LEU A 1144 -12.28 24.83 51.30
N ARG A 1145 -13.17 25.82 51.38
CA ARG A 1145 -14.16 25.91 52.45
C ARG A 1145 -15.14 24.73 52.42
N ALA A 1146 -15.60 24.31 51.23
CA ALA A 1146 -16.44 23.15 51.06
C ALA A 1146 -15.77 21.86 51.57
N LEU A 1147 -14.47 21.67 51.26
CA LEU A 1147 -13.68 20.55 51.76
C LEU A 1147 -13.60 20.57 53.30
N LEU A 1148 -13.34 21.73 53.89
CA LEU A 1148 -13.27 21.89 55.36
C LEU A 1148 -14.62 21.62 56.03
N THR A 1149 -15.73 22.05 55.43
CA THR A 1149 -17.08 21.79 55.96
C THR A 1149 -17.54 20.33 55.80
N ALA A 1150 -16.95 19.58 54.86
CA ALA A 1150 -17.30 18.18 54.62
C ALA A 1150 -16.61 17.20 55.60
N LEU A 1151 -15.67 17.68 56.41
CA LEU A 1151 -15.02 16.87 57.44
C LEU A 1151 -15.99 16.57 58.60
N PRO A 1152 -16.08 15.32 59.07
CA PRO A 1152 -16.91 14.98 60.21
C PRO A 1152 -16.39 15.70 61.46
N ARG A 1153 -17.24 16.52 62.11
CA ARG A 1153 -16.89 17.22 63.34
C ARG A 1153 -16.60 16.22 64.46
N ARG A 1154 -15.43 16.29 65.10
CA ARG A 1154 -15.20 15.62 66.39
C ARG A 1154 -16.14 16.24 67.43
N GLN A 1155 -17.00 15.43 68.05
CA GLN A 1155 -17.70 15.87 69.27
C GLN A 1155 -16.65 16.08 70.37
N PRO A 1156 -16.69 17.19 71.12
CA PRO A 1156 -15.80 17.39 72.26
C PRO A 1156 -16.13 16.33 73.33
N SER A 1157 -15.13 15.55 73.71
CA SER A 1157 -15.18 14.69 74.89
C SER A 1157 -15.29 15.56 76.14
N HIS A 1158 -16.47 15.58 76.75
CA HIS A 1158 -16.67 16.14 78.08
C HIS A 1158 -15.73 15.44 79.07
N HIS A 1159 -14.92 16.26 79.74
CA HIS A 1159 -14.16 15.87 80.92
C HIS A 1159 -15.10 16.11 82.11
N ASP A 1160 -15.79 15.07 82.57
CA ASP A 1160 -16.36 15.08 83.92
C ASP A 1160 -15.19 14.86 84.88
N GLY A 1161 -14.87 15.90 85.66
CA GLY A 1161 -14.19 15.76 86.93
C GLY A 1161 -15.26 15.52 88.00
N ASP A 1162 -15.08 14.42 88.73
CA ASP A 1162 -15.89 13.85 89.82
C ASP A 1162 -17.25 13.21 89.46
#